data_AF-A0AA36HLE7-F1
#
_entry.id   AF-A0AA36HLE7-F1
#
_cell.length_a   1.000
_cell.length_b   1.000
_cell.length_c   1.000
_cell.angle_alpha   90.00
_cell.angle_beta   90.00
_cell.angle_gamma   90.00
#
_symmetry.space_group_name_H-M   'P 1'
#
loop_
_entity.id
_entity.type
_entity.pdbx_description
1 polymer ?
#
loop_
_entity_poly.entity_id
_entity_poly.type
_entity_poly.pdbx_seq_one_letter_code
_entity_poly.pdbx_strand_id
1 'polypeptide(L)'
;MKHAVSVPLAISAIAAGPAKGGGWDGGFESFIHCAHSEPYQNFFNVLSQNGWQSAQTFQSAYNMYNQLDLTYGEEIRDMAWHTTLQVSPGVDRWMLRQVMILAGLFGVESSSELSFSEYLERHGEPGEVQDLDCAYGFMALQYAVLVGLQLMGREQLRDEVSNAMTATIEVLLHAPYYTYDFLESSSWNFSLYDIAVNLGAEKHYGSFSQYQEEHPVPLPQLQPWHNAELRPQAGARAGAARPLRIAMLQFHDGTANELLASIKAALHGLWGLQLPEPELQLELFFTQVKALRGTALGAWLMEHTKADFKTLKAMRHDVQEGKMSMEEVGKVWLPRAAPGLREAELVICSEPMWLCPYLELRPGQAMVGVLHMALLNEFPSTRPEDLWSFWSRFNHMLESRTLIPSVSCRITQAQVVYQSGWRLPYVPFVGLGVDARYRPSETRRALVFRNNRQNTLAFRSALRMFVAEVPSPVEIMDMNDLKSAVTFEKIAEFHAVVFLPHGPNALRLSDIYAASIPAAVPEEPMIQKFIWSSRTFGGYDAEASCLLRAPAELRRPAAEYPFHPTNYLQSWSIHRFIDDRRYWYQYTEWATLPHLLRFSSISSLVQRLAALTPEEGAAVAMRMARHHVHMVADAQSWWRLALAAAMS
;
A
#
# COMPACT_ATOMS: atom_id res chain seq x y z
N MET A 1 -16.27 -24.39 31.78
CA MET A 1 -17.46 -24.30 30.91
C MET A 1 -16.97 -23.97 29.50
N LYS A 2 -16.89 -24.97 28.63
CA LYS A 2 -16.47 -24.86 27.24
C LYS A 2 -17.73 -24.70 26.38
N HIS A 3 -18.02 -23.49 25.92
CA HIS A 3 -18.98 -23.30 24.83
C HIS A 3 -18.19 -23.28 23.52
N ALA A 4 -18.13 -24.43 22.86
CA ALA A 4 -17.80 -24.50 21.44
C ALA A 4 -18.99 -23.90 20.69
N VAL A 5 -18.81 -22.69 20.16
CA VAL A 5 -19.74 -22.12 19.18
C VAL A 5 -19.36 -22.73 17.85
N SER A 6 -20.06 -23.79 17.45
CA SER A 6 -20.07 -24.25 16.06
C SER A 6 -20.82 -23.20 15.24
N VAL A 7 -20.09 -22.40 14.47
CA VAL A 7 -20.68 -21.60 13.39
C VAL A 7 -21.00 -22.58 12.27
N PRO A 8 -22.27 -22.81 11.89
CA PRO A 8 -22.56 -23.58 10.70
C PRO A 8 -22.17 -22.72 9.51
N LEU A 9 -21.06 -23.07 8.86
CA LEU A 9 -20.75 -22.65 7.49
C LEU A 9 -21.82 -23.28 6.59
N ALA A 10 -22.97 -22.60 6.46
CA ALA A 10 -23.91 -22.85 5.38
C ALA A 10 -23.33 -22.29 4.07
N ILE A 11 -22.24 -22.88 3.60
CA ILE A 11 -21.91 -22.93 2.17
C ILE A 11 -22.41 -24.31 1.71
N SER A 12 -23.72 -24.55 1.86
CA SER A 12 -24.36 -25.67 1.21
C SER A 12 -24.53 -25.28 -0.26
N ALA A 13 -23.66 -25.82 -1.11
CA ALA A 13 -23.87 -26.02 -2.54
C ALA A 13 -24.73 -24.95 -3.25
N ILE A 14 -24.08 -23.90 -3.75
CA ILE A 14 -24.57 -23.23 -4.96
C ILE A 14 -24.27 -24.19 -6.11
N ALA A 15 -25.11 -25.20 -6.27
CA ALA A 15 -25.27 -25.88 -7.54
C ALA A 15 -26.29 -25.05 -8.35
N ALA A 16 -25.82 -23.95 -8.94
CA ALA A 16 -26.64 -23.20 -9.89
C ALA A 16 -26.64 -24.00 -11.21
N GLY A 17 -27.83 -24.44 -11.63
CA GLY A 17 -28.00 -25.04 -12.96
C GLY A 17 -27.65 -24.04 -14.06
N PRO A 18 -27.23 -24.50 -15.27
CA PRO A 18 -26.74 -23.62 -16.32
C PRO A 18 -27.82 -22.63 -16.76
N ALA A 19 -27.55 -21.33 -16.57
CA ALA A 19 -28.38 -20.26 -17.09
C ALA A 19 -28.24 -20.20 -18.62
N LYS A 20 -29.30 -20.61 -19.33
CA LYS A 20 -29.42 -20.43 -20.79
C LYS A 20 -29.94 -19.02 -21.08
N GLY A 21 -29.11 -18.14 -21.61
CA GLY A 21 -29.56 -16.85 -22.14
C GLY A 21 -28.38 -15.92 -22.41
N GLY A 22 -28.07 -15.70 -23.69
CA GLY A 22 -26.79 -15.12 -24.11
C GLY A 22 -26.59 -13.65 -23.77
N GLY A 23 -25.32 -13.29 -23.65
CA GLY A 23 -24.85 -11.91 -23.55
C GLY A 23 -23.72 -11.78 -22.54
N TRP A 24 -22.49 -12.07 -22.97
CA TRP A 24 -21.26 -12.13 -22.17
C TRP A 24 -21.20 -13.30 -21.17
N ASP A 25 -20.79 -14.48 -21.66
CA ASP A 25 -20.70 -15.74 -20.89
C ASP A 25 -19.41 -15.84 -20.03
N GLY A 26 -18.79 -14.70 -19.70
CA GLY A 26 -17.53 -14.59 -18.97
C GLY A 26 -17.69 -14.51 -17.45
N GLY A 27 -18.43 -15.44 -16.83
CA GLY A 27 -18.64 -15.49 -15.36
C GLY A 27 -17.35 -15.76 -14.55
N PHE A 28 -17.40 -15.61 -13.21
CA PHE A 28 -16.27 -15.91 -12.32
C PHE A 28 -15.76 -17.35 -12.51
N GLU A 29 -16.66 -18.29 -12.80
CA GLU A 29 -16.34 -19.68 -13.14
C GLU A 29 -15.60 -19.86 -14.49
N SER A 30 -15.75 -18.92 -15.43
CA SER A 30 -15.07 -18.97 -16.74
C SER A 30 -13.74 -18.22 -16.79
N PHE A 31 -13.55 -17.21 -15.93
CA PHE A 31 -12.22 -16.61 -15.68
C PHE A 31 -11.27 -17.61 -15.01
N ILE A 32 -11.86 -18.60 -14.31
CA ILE A 32 -11.20 -19.85 -13.96
C ILE A 32 -11.09 -20.68 -15.24
N HIS A 33 -10.11 -20.36 -16.09
CA HIS A 33 -9.75 -21.21 -17.25
C HIS A 33 -9.41 -22.66 -16.82
N CYS A 34 -9.22 -22.91 -15.52
CA CYS A 34 -9.13 -24.25 -14.93
C CYS A 34 -10.39 -25.11 -15.08
N ALA A 35 -11.56 -24.51 -15.28
CA ALA A 35 -12.81 -25.25 -15.44
C ALA A 35 -12.85 -26.10 -16.71
N HIS A 36 -11.92 -25.90 -17.67
CA HIS A 36 -11.88 -26.68 -18.90
C HIS A 36 -10.91 -27.86 -18.84
N SER A 37 -10.12 -28.01 -17.76
CA SER A 37 -9.18 -29.11 -17.60
C SER A 37 -9.73 -30.14 -16.61
N GLU A 38 -10.22 -31.27 -17.16
CA GLU A 38 -10.71 -32.43 -16.39
C GLU A 38 -9.69 -32.90 -15.30
N PRO A 39 -8.37 -32.97 -15.58
CA PRO A 39 -7.36 -33.27 -14.54
C PRO A 39 -7.40 -32.32 -13.34
N TYR A 40 -7.47 -31.00 -13.57
CA TYR A 40 -7.53 -30.02 -12.49
C TYR A 40 -8.84 -30.12 -11.71
N GLN A 41 -9.98 -30.31 -12.38
CA GLN A 41 -11.27 -30.51 -11.71
C GLN A 41 -11.25 -31.72 -10.77
N ASN A 42 -10.70 -32.85 -11.22
CA ASN A 42 -10.58 -34.05 -10.39
C ASN A 42 -9.71 -33.79 -9.15
N PHE A 43 -8.55 -33.15 -9.33
CA PHE A 43 -7.71 -32.74 -8.21
C PHE A 43 -8.43 -31.81 -7.23
N PHE A 44 -9.14 -30.79 -7.72
CA PHE A 44 -9.88 -29.86 -6.87
C PHE A 44 -11.05 -30.52 -6.12
N ASN A 45 -11.71 -31.50 -6.73
CA ASN A 45 -12.73 -32.29 -6.06
C ASN A 45 -12.13 -33.09 -4.89
N VAL A 46 -10.98 -33.74 -5.09
CA VAL A 46 -10.28 -34.45 -4.01
C VAL A 46 -9.84 -33.47 -2.91
N LEU A 47 -9.25 -32.33 -3.30
CA LEU A 47 -8.78 -31.31 -2.39
C LEU A 47 -9.91 -30.73 -1.53
N SER A 48 -11.04 -30.37 -2.15
CA SER A 48 -12.18 -29.77 -1.44
C SER A 48 -12.84 -30.73 -0.45
N GLN A 49 -12.83 -32.03 -0.74
CA GLN A 49 -13.41 -33.06 0.12
C GLN A 49 -12.50 -33.46 1.29
N ASN A 50 -11.18 -33.52 1.05
CA ASN A 50 -10.24 -34.13 2.00
C ASN A 50 -9.31 -33.12 2.68
N GLY A 51 -9.21 -31.89 2.15
CA GLY A 51 -8.30 -30.85 2.64
C GLY A 51 -6.83 -31.09 2.28
N TRP A 52 -6.01 -30.05 2.44
CA TRP A 52 -4.59 -30.00 2.04
C TRP A 52 -3.70 -31.03 2.73
N GLN A 53 -4.02 -31.36 3.97
CA GLN A 53 -3.18 -32.22 4.81
C GLN A 53 -3.44 -33.71 4.60
N SER A 54 -4.39 -34.08 3.75
CA SER A 54 -4.73 -35.48 3.55
C SER A 54 -3.74 -36.18 2.61
N ALA A 55 -3.45 -37.44 2.92
CA ALA A 55 -2.65 -38.31 2.04
C ALA A 55 -3.30 -38.48 0.65
N GLN A 56 -4.63 -38.39 0.58
CA GLN A 56 -5.39 -38.49 -0.68
C GLN A 56 -5.18 -37.26 -1.58
N THR A 57 -5.20 -36.06 -1.00
CA THR A 57 -4.88 -34.82 -1.73
C THR A 57 -3.44 -34.85 -2.24
N PHE A 58 -2.49 -35.28 -1.42
CA PHE A 58 -1.10 -35.45 -1.86
C PHE A 58 -0.97 -36.48 -2.98
N GLN A 59 -1.57 -37.68 -2.84
CA GLN A 59 -1.49 -38.70 -3.87
C GLN A 59 -2.18 -38.26 -5.17
N SER A 60 -3.30 -37.55 -5.09
CA SER A 60 -3.98 -36.99 -6.26
C SER A 60 -3.13 -35.92 -6.93
N ALA A 61 -2.50 -35.04 -6.16
CA ALA A 61 -1.55 -34.07 -6.67
C ALA A 61 -0.37 -34.78 -7.36
N TYR A 62 0.26 -35.73 -6.68
CA TYR A 62 1.38 -36.50 -7.22
C TYR A 62 1.02 -37.27 -8.50
N ASN A 63 -0.15 -37.89 -8.54
CA ASN A 63 -0.63 -38.61 -9.73
C ASN A 63 -0.91 -37.65 -10.88
N MET A 64 -1.61 -36.54 -10.63
CA MET A 64 -1.87 -35.52 -11.64
C MET A 64 -0.57 -34.93 -12.16
N TYR A 65 0.36 -34.67 -11.25
CA TYR A 65 1.70 -34.18 -11.55
C TYR A 65 2.45 -35.12 -12.53
N ASN A 66 2.36 -36.44 -12.31
CA ASN A 66 2.94 -37.44 -13.21
C ASN A 66 2.14 -37.66 -14.51
N GLN A 67 0.86 -37.26 -14.55
CA GLN A 67 -0.04 -37.39 -15.72
C GLN A 67 0.03 -36.22 -16.69
N LEU A 68 0.47 -35.04 -16.23
CA LEU A 68 0.87 -33.98 -17.13
C LEU A 68 2.03 -34.56 -17.95
N ASP A 69 1.76 -34.97 -19.20
CA ASP A 69 2.77 -35.47 -20.14
C ASP A 69 3.54 -34.26 -20.68
N LEU A 70 4.83 -34.19 -20.37
CA LEU A 70 5.64 -32.96 -20.46
C LEU A 70 6.74 -33.07 -21.52
N THR A 71 6.62 -34.05 -22.41
CA THR A 71 7.51 -34.25 -23.55
C THR A 71 7.19 -33.22 -24.65
N TYR A 72 8.08 -32.25 -24.90
CA TYR A 72 7.83 -31.13 -25.84
C TYR A 72 8.53 -31.32 -27.20
N GLY A 73 7.80 -31.02 -28.29
CA GLY A 73 8.26 -30.87 -29.68
C GLY A 73 8.32 -29.40 -30.15
N GLU A 74 9.03 -29.11 -31.26
CA GLU A 74 9.50 -27.76 -31.66
C GLU A 74 8.55 -26.89 -32.53
N GLU A 75 7.35 -27.31 -32.91
CA GLU A 75 6.52 -26.54 -33.88
C GLU A 75 5.49 -25.57 -33.28
N ILE A 76 5.95 -24.60 -32.48
CA ILE A 76 5.16 -23.39 -32.17
C ILE A 76 5.83 -22.17 -32.79
N ARG A 77 5.67 -21.99 -34.10
CA ARG A 77 6.04 -20.75 -34.79
C ARG A 77 4.93 -20.09 -35.61
N ASP A 78 3.86 -20.79 -35.99
CA ASP A 78 2.92 -20.27 -37.01
C ASP A 78 1.43 -20.24 -36.64
N MET A 79 1.05 -20.28 -35.36
CA MET A 79 -0.36 -20.08 -35.01
C MET A 79 -0.69 -18.61 -34.72
N ALA A 80 -1.57 -18.04 -35.55
CA ALA A 80 -2.19 -16.74 -35.33
C ALA A 80 -3.31 -16.84 -34.27
N TRP A 81 -2.98 -16.57 -33.00
CA TRP A 81 -3.95 -16.52 -31.91
C TRP A 81 -4.34 -15.07 -31.59
N HIS A 82 -5.61 -14.76 -31.84
CA HIS A 82 -6.25 -13.54 -31.36
C HIS A 82 -6.78 -13.73 -29.94
N THR A 83 -6.63 -12.67 -29.15
CA THR A 83 -7.21 -12.35 -27.83
C THR A 83 -6.59 -12.93 -26.55
N THR A 84 -5.80 -12.05 -25.91
CA THR A 84 -5.73 -11.76 -24.46
C THR A 84 -5.02 -12.76 -23.52
N LEU A 85 -3.73 -12.97 -23.76
CA LEU A 85 -2.68 -13.01 -22.73
C LEU A 85 -1.32 -13.03 -23.46
N GLN A 86 -0.71 -11.87 -23.67
CA GLN A 86 0.72 -11.84 -23.99
C GLN A 86 1.50 -12.11 -22.71
N VAL A 87 1.45 -13.35 -22.25
CA VAL A 87 2.52 -13.92 -21.45
C VAL A 87 3.69 -14.04 -22.43
N SER A 88 4.84 -13.45 -22.10
CA SER A 88 6.03 -13.52 -22.96
C SER A 88 6.35 -15.00 -23.27
N PRO A 89 6.75 -15.37 -24.50
CA PRO A 89 7.18 -16.74 -24.84
C PRO A 89 8.28 -17.32 -23.92
N GLY A 90 8.93 -16.50 -23.11
CA GLY A 90 9.87 -16.92 -22.08
C GLY A 90 9.23 -17.46 -20.80
N VAL A 91 8.00 -17.08 -20.47
CA VAL A 91 7.29 -17.53 -19.25
C VAL A 91 6.73 -18.94 -19.44
N ASP A 92 6.20 -19.28 -20.62
CA ASP A 92 5.71 -20.64 -20.90
C ASP A 92 6.87 -21.65 -20.93
N ARG A 93 8.00 -21.31 -21.58
CA ARG A 93 9.24 -22.12 -21.52
C ARG A 93 9.78 -22.25 -20.10
N TRP A 94 9.58 -21.23 -19.27
CA TRP A 94 10.05 -21.23 -17.90
C TRP A 94 9.13 -22.07 -16.98
N MET A 95 7.80 -21.98 -17.14
CA MET A 95 6.83 -22.84 -16.45
C MET A 95 7.07 -24.29 -16.83
N LEU A 96 7.26 -24.58 -18.12
CA LEU A 96 7.66 -25.89 -18.61
C LEU A 96 8.97 -26.37 -17.97
N ARG A 97 9.98 -25.50 -17.81
CA ARG A 97 11.24 -25.85 -17.15
C ARG A 97 11.06 -26.16 -15.66
N GLN A 98 10.21 -25.43 -14.94
CA GLN A 98 9.91 -25.74 -13.53
C GLN A 98 9.20 -27.08 -13.40
N VAL A 99 8.26 -27.34 -14.30
CA VAL A 99 7.58 -28.61 -14.41
C VAL A 99 8.58 -29.75 -14.74
N MET A 100 9.56 -29.53 -15.61
CA MET A 100 10.62 -30.53 -15.88
C MET A 100 11.56 -30.77 -14.69
N ILE A 101 11.93 -29.73 -13.93
CA ILE A 101 12.74 -29.86 -12.70
C ILE A 101 12.00 -30.71 -11.66
N LEU A 102 10.72 -30.42 -11.48
CA LEU A 102 9.86 -31.15 -10.56
C LEU A 102 9.65 -32.62 -11.04
N ALA A 103 9.68 -32.89 -12.36
CA ALA A 103 9.48 -34.24 -12.90
C ALA A 103 10.69 -35.15 -12.67
N GLY A 104 11.90 -34.59 -12.83
CA GLY A 104 13.14 -35.27 -12.48
C GLY A 104 13.26 -35.63 -11.00
N LEU A 105 12.68 -34.81 -10.11
CA LEU A 105 12.69 -35.05 -8.66
C LEU A 105 11.87 -36.25 -8.20
N PHE A 106 10.89 -36.66 -9.00
CA PHE A 106 9.96 -37.73 -8.65
C PHE A 106 10.24 -39.06 -9.35
N GLY A 107 11.45 -39.22 -9.89
CA GLY A 107 11.92 -40.51 -10.42
C GLY A 107 11.35 -40.84 -11.80
N VAL A 108 10.87 -39.84 -12.54
CA VAL A 108 10.73 -39.98 -14.00
C VAL A 108 12.17 -40.05 -14.53
N GLU A 109 12.64 -41.25 -14.85
CA GLU A 109 13.99 -41.44 -15.35
C GLU A 109 14.17 -40.62 -16.64
N SER A 110 15.10 -39.65 -16.63
CA SER A 110 15.69 -39.12 -17.86
C SER A 110 16.65 -40.18 -18.44
N SER A 111 16.15 -41.39 -18.69
CA SER A 111 16.95 -42.54 -19.11
C SER A 111 17.28 -42.46 -20.60
N SER A 112 18.08 -41.47 -21.00
CA SER A 112 19.00 -41.65 -22.12
C SER A 112 19.93 -40.46 -22.24
N GLU A 113 21.24 -40.74 -22.25
CA GLU A 113 22.29 -39.91 -22.87
C GLU A 113 22.11 -39.85 -24.41
N LEU A 114 20.90 -39.61 -24.90
CA LEU A 114 20.68 -39.28 -26.30
C LEU A 114 20.81 -37.77 -26.42
N SER A 115 21.59 -37.33 -27.41
CA SER A 115 21.63 -35.92 -27.74
C SER A 115 20.19 -35.45 -28.01
N PHE A 116 19.85 -34.26 -27.53
CA PHE A 116 18.54 -33.61 -27.68
C PHE A 116 17.97 -33.73 -29.11
N SER A 117 18.85 -33.77 -30.12
CA SER A 117 18.52 -33.96 -31.54
C SER A 117 18.03 -35.37 -31.92
N GLU A 118 18.60 -36.45 -31.35
CA GLU A 118 18.21 -37.84 -31.67
C GLU A 118 16.89 -38.25 -30.99
N TYR A 119 16.54 -37.61 -29.88
CA TYR A 119 15.24 -37.80 -29.21
C TYR A 119 14.10 -37.19 -30.04
N LEU A 120 14.34 -36.04 -30.67
CA LEU A 120 13.39 -35.35 -31.55
C LEU A 120 13.11 -36.13 -32.85
N GLU A 121 14.10 -36.82 -33.41
CA GLU A 121 13.93 -37.63 -34.64
C GLU A 121 13.09 -38.91 -34.43
N ARG A 122 13.02 -39.43 -33.20
CA ARG A 122 12.34 -40.71 -32.90
C ARG A 122 10.90 -40.60 -32.44
N HIS A 123 10.47 -39.44 -31.96
CA HIS A 123 9.18 -39.28 -31.26
C HIS A 123 8.27 -38.19 -31.86
N GLY A 124 8.51 -37.82 -33.12
CA GLY A 124 7.63 -36.93 -33.89
C GLY A 124 6.37 -37.64 -34.40
N GLU A 125 5.42 -37.93 -33.53
CA GLU A 125 3.99 -37.86 -33.89
C GLU A 125 3.24 -37.00 -32.85
N PRO A 126 2.33 -36.12 -33.30
CA PRO A 126 1.73 -35.09 -32.46
C PRO A 126 0.72 -35.69 -31.47
N GLY A 127 1.00 -35.56 -30.16
CA GLY A 127 -0.03 -35.52 -29.14
C GLY A 127 -0.63 -34.11 -29.07
N GLU A 128 -1.95 -33.99 -28.89
CA GLU A 128 -2.61 -32.71 -28.64
C GLU A 128 -2.02 -32.07 -27.39
N VAL A 129 -1.43 -30.88 -27.55
CA VAL A 129 -0.95 -30.06 -26.43
C VAL A 129 -2.15 -29.71 -25.55
N GLN A 130 -2.16 -30.15 -24.29
CA GLN A 130 -3.02 -29.53 -23.28
C GLN A 130 -2.32 -28.26 -22.81
N ASP A 131 -2.84 -27.12 -23.23
CA ASP A 131 -2.41 -25.83 -22.71
C ASP A 131 -2.50 -25.86 -21.17
N LEU A 132 -1.48 -25.34 -20.49
CA LEU A 132 -1.53 -25.10 -19.03
C LEU A 132 -2.51 -23.92 -18.79
N ASP A 133 -3.80 -24.17 -18.99
CA ASP A 133 -4.88 -23.18 -18.92
C ASP A 133 -5.09 -22.60 -17.52
N CYS A 134 -4.33 -23.06 -16.52
CA CYS A 134 -4.60 -22.78 -15.12
C CYS A 134 -3.33 -22.59 -14.28
N ALA A 135 -2.67 -21.42 -14.41
CA ALA A 135 -1.51 -21.08 -13.59
C ALA A 135 -1.75 -21.20 -12.07
N TYR A 136 -2.96 -20.86 -11.60
CA TYR A 136 -3.33 -21.00 -10.20
C TYR A 136 -3.50 -22.46 -9.75
N GLY A 137 -4.02 -23.32 -10.63
CA GLY A 137 -4.16 -24.74 -10.35
C GLY A 137 -2.82 -25.44 -10.35
N PHE A 138 -1.90 -25.02 -11.23
CA PHE A 138 -0.51 -25.46 -11.15
C PHE A 138 0.16 -25.03 -9.84
N MET A 139 -0.04 -23.79 -9.39
CA MET A 139 0.45 -23.34 -8.09
C MET A 139 -0.19 -24.12 -6.92
N ALA A 140 -1.49 -24.42 -7.01
CA ALA A 140 -2.21 -25.25 -6.04
C ALA A 140 -1.62 -26.67 -5.98
N LEU A 141 -1.29 -27.25 -7.15
CA LEU A 141 -0.63 -28.55 -7.28
C LEU A 141 0.75 -28.54 -6.60
N GLN A 142 1.59 -27.56 -6.94
CA GLN A 142 2.90 -27.36 -6.31
C GLN A 142 2.78 -27.21 -4.80
N TYR A 143 1.75 -26.50 -4.33
CA TYR A 143 1.51 -26.32 -2.89
C TYR A 143 1.14 -27.64 -2.21
N ALA A 144 0.25 -28.45 -2.79
CA ALA A 144 -0.08 -29.78 -2.24
C ALA A 144 1.15 -30.68 -2.14
N VAL A 145 2.01 -30.66 -3.16
CA VAL A 145 3.27 -31.41 -3.17
C VAL A 145 4.20 -30.91 -2.06
N LEU A 146 4.38 -29.59 -1.92
CA LEU A 146 5.19 -28.99 -0.87
C LEU A 146 4.72 -29.43 0.53
N VAL A 147 3.41 -29.32 0.79
CA VAL A 147 2.81 -29.71 2.07
C VAL A 147 3.03 -31.21 2.35
N GLY A 148 2.83 -32.08 1.36
CA GLY A 148 3.08 -33.51 1.52
C GLY A 148 4.54 -33.82 1.87
N LEU A 149 5.49 -33.18 1.18
CA LEU A 149 6.92 -33.34 1.46
C LEU A 149 7.31 -32.84 2.86
N GLN A 150 6.73 -31.74 3.33
CA GLN A 150 6.90 -31.26 4.70
C GLN A 150 6.37 -32.26 5.73
N LEU A 151 5.16 -32.78 5.53
CA LEU A 151 4.55 -33.77 6.42
C LEU A 151 5.33 -35.10 6.45
N MET A 152 6.01 -35.45 5.36
CA MET A 152 6.85 -36.65 5.25
C MET A 152 8.29 -36.45 5.76
N GLY A 153 8.69 -35.23 6.13
CA GLY A 153 10.07 -34.91 6.53
C GLY A 153 11.10 -35.08 5.40
N ARG A 154 10.72 -34.75 4.16
CA ARG A 154 11.59 -34.84 2.96
C ARG A 154 12.25 -33.50 2.63
N GLU A 155 13.18 -33.07 3.47
CA GLU A 155 13.76 -31.72 3.45
C GLU A 155 14.38 -31.31 2.11
N GLN A 156 15.22 -32.18 1.50
CA GLN A 156 15.87 -31.85 0.23
C GLN A 156 14.85 -31.61 -0.89
N LEU A 157 13.90 -32.54 -1.08
CA LEU A 157 12.86 -32.40 -2.09
C LEU A 157 11.97 -31.18 -1.81
N ARG A 158 11.62 -30.95 -0.53
CA ARG A 158 10.86 -29.77 -0.10
C ARG A 158 11.55 -28.49 -0.55
N ASP A 159 12.86 -28.37 -0.35
CA ASP A 159 13.61 -27.15 -0.69
C ASP A 159 13.62 -26.90 -2.19
N GLU A 160 13.74 -27.96 -3.00
CA GLU A 160 13.67 -27.86 -4.46
C GLU A 160 12.27 -27.43 -4.94
N VAL A 161 11.21 -28.03 -4.38
CA VAL A 161 9.82 -27.60 -4.66
C VAL A 161 9.58 -26.16 -4.21
N SER A 162 10.07 -25.78 -3.02
CA SER A 162 9.96 -24.42 -2.49
C SER A 162 10.66 -23.40 -3.39
N ASN A 163 11.82 -23.73 -3.95
CA ASN A 163 12.52 -22.88 -4.91
C ASN A 163 11.75 -22.74 -6.22
N ALA A 164 11.21 -23.84 -6.76
CA ALA A 164 10.40 -23.83 -7.97
C ALA A 164 9.11 -23.03 -7.79
N MET A 165 8.45 -23.19 -6.65
CA MET A 165 7.24 -22.47 -6.29
C MET A 165 7.51 -20.99 -6.04
N THR A 166 8.63 -20.65 -5.38
CA THR A 166 9.09 -19.26 -5.21
C THR A 166 9.27 -18.58 -6.55
N ALA A 167 9.93 -19.24 -7.49
CA ALA A 167 10.13 -18.70 -8.82
C ALA A 167 8.80 -18.63 -9.60
N THR A 168 7.86 -19.55 -9.38
CA THR A 168 6.50 -19.53 -9.97
C THR A 168 5.72 -18.33 -9.49
N ILE A 169 5.75 -18.11 -8.18
CA ILE A 169 5.21 -16.91 -7.56
C ILE A 169 5.88 -15.70 -8.17
N GLU A 170 7.20 -15.55 -8.13
CA GLU A 170 7.92 -14.38 -8.64
C GLU A 170 7.58 -14.08 -10.12
N VAL A 171 7.47 -15.09 -10.98
CA VAL A 171 7.04 -14.91 -12.38
C VAL A 171 5.58 -14.44 -12.47
N LEU A 172 4.67 -15.05 -11.72
CA LEU A 172 3.28 -14.61 -11.62
C LEU A 172 3.17 -13.21 -10.97
N LEU A 173 4.06 -12.85 -10.05
CA LEU A 173 4.12 -11.55 -9.38
C LEU A 173 4.68 -10.46 -10.30
N HIS A 174 5.62 -10.80 -11.19
CA HIS A 174 6.15 -9.91 -12.21
C HIS A 174 5.16 -9.64 -13.35
N ALA A 175 4.00 -10.28 -13.36
CA ALA A 175 2.83 -9.89 -14.15
C ALA A 175 1.89 -9.02 -13.29
N PRO A 176 2.13 -7.69 -13.18
CA PRO A 176 1.45 -6.80 -12.23
C PRO A 176 -0.08 -6.69 -12.40
N TYR A 177 -0.65 -7.32 -13.44
CA TYR A 177 -2.05 -7.17 -13.80
C TYR A 177 -3.01 -8.16 -13.13
N TYR A 178 -2.57 -9.33 -12.62
CA TYR A 178 -3.56 -10.40 -12.35
C TYR A 178 -3.46 -11.21 -11.06
N THR A 179 -2.35 -11.33 -10.36
CA THR A 179 -2.19 -12.60 -9.63
C THR A 179 -2.61 -12.65 -8.17
N TYR A 180 -2.86 -11.52 -7.52
CA TYR A 180 -2.98 -11.54 -6.07
C TYR A 180 -4.36 -11.86 -5.53
N ASP A 181 -5.45 -11.35 -6.07
CA ASP A 181 -6.70 -11.38 -5.30
C ASP A 181 -7.52 -12.68 -5.45
N PHE A 182 -7.22 -13.45 -6.49
CA PHE A 182 -7.95 -14.67 -6.80
C PHE A 182 -7.88 -15.68 -5.65
N LEU A 183 -6.68 -16.05 -5.17
CA LEU A 183 -6.55 -17.11 -4.16
C LEU A 183 -7.31 -16.76 -2.87
N GLU A 184 -7.13 -15.54 -2.37
CA GLU A 184 -7.76 -15.04 -1.15
C GLU A 184 -9.27 -14.92 -1.26
N SER A 185 -9.79 -14.76 -2.48
CA SER A 185 -11.22 -14.64 -2.75
C SER A 185 -11.83 -15.94 -3.30
N SER A 186 -11.01 -16.95 -3.60
CA SER A 186 -11.44 -18.24 -4.11
C SER A 186 -12.03 -19.12 -3.01
N SER A 187 -12.77 -20.14 -3.43
CA SER A 187 -13.27 -21.20 -2.54
C SER A 187 -12.22 -22.27 -2.22
N TRP A 188 -10.97 -22.10 -2.64
CA TRP A 188 -9.95 -23.16 -2.55
C TRP A 188 -9.36 -23.35 -1.14
N ASN A 189 -9.85 -22.59 -0.15
CA ASN A 189 -9.45 -22.68 1.26
C ASN A 189 -7.94 -22.48 1.52
N PHE A 190 -7.24 -21.79 0.63
CA PHE A 190 -5.88 -21.29 0.86
C PHE A 190 -5.68 -19.93 0.18
N SER A 191 -4.71 -19.20 0.68
CA SER A 191 -4.28 -17.90 0.21
C SER A 191 -2.82 -17.93 -0.24
N LEU A 192 -2.38 -16.89 -0.93
CA LEU A 192 -0.96 -16.72 -1.23
C LEU A 192 -0.12 -16.62 0.05
N TYR A 193 -0.72 -16.16 1.15
CA TYR A 193 -0.04 -16.04 2.44
C TYR A 193 0.13 -17.38 3.15
N ASP A 194 -0.84 -18.29 3.00
CA ASP A 194 -0.70 -19.67 3.48
C ASP A 194 0.45 -20.36 2.75
N ILE A 195 0.57 -20.14 1.44
CA ILE A 195 1.74 -20.58 0.68
C ILE A 195 3.02 -19.92 1.23
N ALA A 196 3.01 -18.59 1.34
CA ALA A 196 4.21 -17.82 1.65
C ALA A 196 4.85 -18.21 2.99
N VAL A 197 4.06 -18.51 4.03
CA VAL A 197 4.59 -18.95 5.33
C VAL A 197 5.14 -20.38 5.32
N ASN A 198 4.78 -21.18 4.32
CA ASN A 198 5.26 -22.55 4.17
C ASN A 198 6.50 -22.64 3.26
N LEU A 199 6.78 -21.62 2.43
CA LEU A 199 7.99 -21.58 1.61
C LEU A 199 9.24 -21.51 2.49
N GLY A 200 10.11 -22.51 2.38
CA GLY A 200 11.32 -22.65 3.19
C GLY A 200 11.08 -22.98 4.67
N ALA A 201 9.83 -23.26 5.08
CA ALA A 201 9.54 -23.64 6.45
C ALA A 201 9.87 -25.11 6.72
N GLU A 202 10.48 -25.39 7.88
CA GLU A 202 10.80 -26.75 8.31
C GLU A 202 9.55 -27.60 8.53
N LYS A 203 8.48 -26.97 9.00
CA LYS A 203 7.17 -27.59 9.27
C LYS A 203 6.08 -26.92 8.45
N HIS A 204 4.97 -27.64 8.31
CA HIS A 204 3.76 -27.12 7.68
C HIS A 204 2.94 -26.25 8.66
N TYR A 205 2.59 -25.04 8.22
CA TYR A 205 1.55 -24.20 8.83
C TYR A 205 0.25 -24.38 8.04
N GLY A 206 -0.82 -24.81 8.71
CA GLY A 206 -2.13 -25.01 8.08
C GLY A 206 -2.80 -23.71 7.64
N SER A 207 -2.40 -22.57 8.18
CA SER A 207 -2.82 -21.25 7.72
C SER A 207 -1.83 -20.15 8.15
N PHE A 208 -1.97 -18.98 7.54
CA PHE A 208 -1.30 -17.76 7.96
C PHE A 208 -1.65 -17.40 9.41
N SER A 209 -2.91 -17.56 9.83
CA SER A 209 -3.32 -17.29 11.21
C SER A 209 -2.60 -18.21 12.20
N GLN A 210 -2.46 -19.51 11.89
CA GLN A 210 -1.66 -20.42 12.70
C GLN A 210 -0.20 -19.96 12.77
N TYR A 211 0.40 -19.58 11.64
CA TYR A 211 1.75 -19.03 11.62
C TYR A 211 1.86 -17.79 12.52
N GLN A 212 0.90 -16.87 12.47
CA GLN A 212 0.90 -15.65 13.28
C GLN A 212 0.85 -15.94 14.79
N GLU A 213 0.07 -16.93 15.22
CA GLU A 213 -0.04 -17.35 16.63
C GLU A 213 1.29 -17.94 17.14
N GLU A 214 1.98 -18.71 16.30
CA GLU A 214 3.26 -19.33 16.64
C GLU A 214 4.46 -18.37 16.48
N HIS A 215 4.31 -17.31 15.68
CA HIS A 215 5.34 -16.30 15.39
C HIS A 215 4.80 -14.90 15.72
N PRO A 216 4.60 -14.57 17.00
CA PRO A 216 4.20 -13.23 17.38
C PRO A 216 5.32 -12.23 17.06
N VAL A 217 4.99 -11.20 16.28
CA VAL A 217 5.91 -10.07 16.07
C VAL A 217 5.93 -9.17 17.32
N PRO A 218 7.08 -8.55 17.66
CA PRO A 218 7.16 -7.64 18.80
C PRO A 218 6.14 -6.50 18.72
N LEU A 219 5.66 -6.04 19.89
CA LEU A 219 4.78 -4.88 19.97
C LEU A 219 5.49 -3.62 19.43
N PRO A 220 4.73 -2.67 18.85
CA PRO A 220 5.30 -1.50 18.25
C PRO A 220 5.70 -0.51 19.35
N GLN A 221 6.86 0.12 19.18
CA GLN A 221 7.36 1.15 20.09
C GLN A 221 6.71 2.51 19.78
N LEU A 222 5.39 2.58 19.91
CA LEU A 222 4.61 3.79 19.64
C LEU A 222 4.87 4.84 20.71
N GLN A 223 5.27 6.03 20.28
CA GLN A 223 5.40 7.18 21.16
C GLN A 223 4.05 7.92 21.27
N PRO A 224 3.76 8.54 22.43
CA PRO A 224 2.60 9.43 22.56
C PRO A 224 2.68 10.62 21.58
N TRP A 225 1.53 11.23 21.27
CA TRP A 225 1.34 12.18 20.17
C TRP A 225 1.94 13.59 20.42
N HIS A 226 2.88 13.72 21.35
CA HIS A 226 3.42 15.00 21.74
C HIS A 226 4.76 14.84 22.47
N ASN A 227 5.74 15.66 22.07
CA ASN A 227 6.92 15.90 22.89
C ASN A 227 6.53 16.90 23.99
N ALA A 228 6.64 16.49 25.26
CA ALA A 228 6.47 17.37 26.42
C ALA A 228 7.49 18.54 26.48
N GLU A 229 8.42 18.59 25.52
CA GLU A 229 9.55 19.53 25.48
C GLU A 229 9.25 20.85 24.77
N LEU A 230 8.17 20.95 23.99
CA LEU A 230 7.74 22.25 23.42
C LEU A 230 7.09 23.09 24.51
N ARG A 231 7.91 23.80 25.28
CA ARG A 231 7.43 24.81 26.23
C ARG A 231 7.14 26.11 25.47
N PRO A 232 5.96 26.72 25.63
CA PRO A 232 5.71 28.07 25.12
C PRO A 232 6.78 29.00 25.67
N GLN A 233 7.52 29.69 24.81
CA GLN A 233 8.28 30.85 25.27
C GLN A 233 7.26 31.94 25.62
N ALA A 234 7.26 32.39 26.87
CA ALA A 234 6.35 33.42 27.35
C ALA A 234 6.69 34.75 26.67
N GLY A 235 6.04 35.05 25.54
CA GLY A 235 6.30 36.27 24.79
C GLY A 235 5.51 36.47 23.49
N ALA A 236 4.45 35.69 23.23
CA ALA A 236 3.65 35.86 22.02
C ALA A 236 3.10 37.30 21.95
N ARG A 237 3.54 38.07 20.95
CA ARG A 237 3.08 39.43 20.71
C ARG A 237 1.59 39.42 20.41
N ALA A 238 0.77 39.82 21.38
CA ALA A 238 -0.62 40.17 21.14
C ALA A 238 -0.65 41.45 20.30
N GLY A 239 -1.11 41.38 19.04
CA GLY A 239 -1.50 42.56 18.28
C GLY A 239 -0.77 42.81 16.95
N ALA A 240 -0.68 41.83 16.06
CA ALA A 240 -0.38 42.14 14.66
C ALA A 240 -1.65 42.67 13.98
N ALA A 241 -1.72 43.97 13.71
CA ALA A 241 -2.80 44.60 12.94
C ALA A 241 -2.71 44.34 11.41
N ARG A 242 -1.85 43.41 10.98
CA ARG A 242 -1.58 43.13 9.55
C ARG A 242 -1.90 41.66 9.23
N PRO A 243 -2.33 41.36 7.98
CA PRO A 243 -2.50 40.00 7.50
C PRO A 243 -1.24 39.15 7.70
N LEU A 244 -1.40 37.92 8.19
CA LEU A 244 -0.27 37.00 8.37
C LEU A 244 0.17 36.46 7.01
N ARG A 245 1.42 36.70 6.63
CA ARG A 245 2.02 36.14 5.41
C ARG A 245 2.56 34.74 5.66
N ILE A 246 1.98 33.75 4.98
CA ILE A 246 2.36 32.35 5.05
C ILE A 246 2.97 31.93 3.71
N ALA A 247 4.18 31.39 3.72
CA ALA A 247 4.77 30.72 2.58
C ALA A 247 4.88 29.21 2.86
N MET A 248 4.39 28.40 1.94
CA MET A 248 4.34 26.95 2.10
C MET A 248 4.99 26.22 0.92
N LEU A 249 5.96 25.38 1.24
CA LEU A 249 6.57 24.40 0.32
C LEU A 249 5.80 23.08 0.45
N GLN A 250 4.96 22.81 -0.54
CA GLN A 250 4.13 21.62 -0.53
C GLN A 250 3.85 21.13 -1.95
N PHE A 251 4.12 19.86 -2.21
CA PHE A 251 3.95 19.27 -3.54
C PHE A 251 2.50 18.88 -3.85
N HIS A 252 1.81 18.21 -2.91
CA HIS A 252 0.45 17.72 -3.10
C HIS A 252 -0.63 18.66 -2.55
N ASP A 253 -1.66 18.91 -3.37
CA ASP A 253 -2.81 19.77 -3.05
C ASP A 253 -3.64 19.30 -1.84
N GLY A 254 -3.85 17.99 -1.69
CA GLY A 254 -4.52 17.42 -0.52
C GLY A 254 -3.80 17.76 0.79
N THR A 255 -2.49 17.54 0.83
CA THR A 255 -1.69 17.87 2.02
C THR A 255 -1.65 19.38 2.25
N ALA A 256 -1.55 20.20 1.18
CA ALA A 256 -1.59 21.66 1.32
C ALA A 256 -2.88 22.12 2.02
N ASN A 257 -4.03 21.54 1.64
CA ASN A 257 -5.31 21.81 2.28
C ASN A 257 -5.30 21.41 3.77
N GLU A 258 -4.80 20.21 4.09
CA GLU A 258 -4.75 19.73 5.48
C GLU A 258 -3.85 20.58 6.37
N LEU A 259 -2.69 21.00 5.87
CA LEU A 259 -1.79 21.90 6.59
C LEU A 259 -2.43 23.27 6.79
N LEU A 260 -3.05 23.84 5.75
CA LEU A 260 -3.75 25.12 5.85
C LEU A 260 -4.89 25.06 6.88
N ALA A 261 -5.71 24.00 6.85
CA ALA A 261 -6.80 23.80 7.80
C ALA A 261 -6.28 23.67 9.23
N SER A 262 -5.18 22.93 9.42
CA SER A 262 -4.52 22.78 10.72
C SER A 262 -3.99 24.10 11.26
N ILE A 263 -3.38 24.93 10.40
CA ILE A 263 -2.88 26.26 10.75
C ILE A 263 -4.04 27.19 11.12
N LYS A 264 -5.10 27.26 10.30
CA LYS A 264 -6.28 28.08 10.59
C LYS A 264 -6.89 27.72 11.95
N ALA A 265 -7.09 26.44 12.23
CA ALA A 265 -7.64 25.97 13.50
C ALA A 265 -6.73 26.31 14.70
N ALA A 266 -5.41 26.21 14.53
CA ALA A 266 -4.46 26.50 15.59
C ALA A 266 -4.35 28.01 15.89
N LEU A 267 -4.33 28.86 14.85
CA LEU A 267 -4.35 30.32 14.99
C LEU A 267 -5.63 30.81 15.67
N HIS A 268 -6.78 30.24 15.32
CA HIS A 268 -8.04 30.52 16.01
C HIS A 268 -7.94 30.20 17.51
N GLY A 269 -7.33 29.07 17.87
CA GLY A 269 -7.10 28.69 19.26
C GLY A 269 -6.09 29.56 20.02
N LEU A 270 -5.09 30.12 19.34
CA LEU A 270 -4.06 30.98 19.96
C LEU A 270 -4.56 32.40 20.21
N TRP A 271 -5.31 32.96 19.27
CA TRP A 271 -5.69 34.38 19.32
C TRP A 271 -7.12 34.61 19.82
N GLY A 272 -7.93 33.56 19.93
CA GLY A 272 -9.35 33.70 20.27
C GLY A 272 -10.13 34.56 19.25
N LEU A 273 -9.50 34.88 18.12
CA LEU A 273 -10.05 35.67 17.03
C LEU A 273 -10.64 34.70 16.01
N GLN A 274 -11.92 34.88 15.68
CA GLN A 274 -12.42 34.50 14.37
C GLN A 274 -11.74 35.43 13.36
N LEU A 275 -10.52 35.09 12.93
CA LEU A 275 -9.86 35.80 11.84
C LEU A 275 -10.82 35.72 10.64
N PRO A 276 -11.35 36.83 10.13
CA PRO A 276 -12.04 36.78 8.86
C PRO A 276 -11.04 36.26 7.81
N GLU A 277 -11.47 35.29 6.98
CA GLU A 277 -10.66 34.69 5.92
C GLU A 277 -9.76 35.66 5.08
N PRO A 278 -10.12 36.93 4.83
CA PRO A 278 -9.23 37.90 4.17
C PRO A 278 -7.87 38.19 4.86
N GLU A 279 -7.58 37.65 6.05
CA GLU A 279 -6.37 37.99 6.81
C GLU A 279 -5.17 37.03 6.63
N LEU A 280 -5.30 35.95 5.85
CA LEU A 280 -4.17 35.06 5.55
C LEU A 280 -3.69 35.26 4.10
N GLN A 281 -2.45 35.72 3.94
CA GLN A 281 -1.81 35.78 2.63
C GLN A 281 -0.99 34.51 2.42
N LEU A 282 -1.54 33.56 1.67
CA LEU A 282 -0.87 32.30 1.36
C LEU A 282 -0.08 32.38 0.04
N GLU A 283 1.17 31.95 0.07
CA GLU A 283 1.96 31.67 -1.12
C GLU A 283 2.38 30.20 -1.12
N LEU A 284 1.94 29.47 -2.15
CA LEU A 284 2.26 28.06 -2.35
C LEU A 284 3.40 27.91 -3.36
N PHE A 285 4.37 27.07 -3.02
CA PHE A 285 5.52 26.79 -3.85
C PHE A 285 5.63 25.30 -4.15
N PHE A 286 5.83 25.01 -5.44
CA PHE A 286 5.99 23.70 -6.06
C PHE A 286 4.77 22.78 -5.97
N THR A 287 3.59 23.34 -5.70
CA THR A 287 2.33 22.61 -5.56
C THR A 287 1.78 22.17 -6.91
N GLN A 288 1.24 20.95 -6.93
CA GLN A 288 0.54 20.36 -8.04
C GLN A 288 -0.94 20.13 -7.68
N VAL A 289 -1.82 20.96 -8.24
CA VAL A 289 -3.28 20.81 -8.08
C VAL A 289 -3.82 19.80 -9.09
N LYS A 290 -4.03 18.58 -8.60
CA LYS A 290 -4.51 17.43 -9.37
C LYS A 290 -5.76 16.82 -8.76
N ALA A 291 -5.72 16.47 -7.48
CA ALA A 291 -6.81 15.77 -6.82
C ALA A 291 -8.02 16.69 -6.54
N LEU A 292 -7.76 17.99 -6.38
CA LEU A 292 -8.78 19.01 -6.14
C LEU A 292 -9.16 19.80 -7.40
N ARG A 293 -8.61 19.44 -8.57
CA ARG A 293 -8.89 20.13 -9.82
C ARG A 293 -10.40 20.14 -10.13
N GLY A 294 -10.92 21.31 -10.50
CA GLY A 294 -12.34 21.50 -10.81
C GLY A 294 -13.22 21.80 -9.59
N THR A 295 -12.64 21.83 -8.37
CA THR A 295 -13.32 22.31 -7.16
C THR A 295 -12.99 23.78 -6.90
N ALA A 296 -13.81 24.47 -6.10
CA ALA A 296 -13.55 25.85 -5.68
C ALA A 296 -12.21 25.97 -4.93
N LEU A 297 -11.94 25.03 -4.00
CA LEU A 297 -10.68 24.96 -3.28
C LEU A 297 -9.49 24.73 -4.22
N GLY A 298 -9.61 23.85 -5.22
CA GLY A 298 -8.55 23.64 -6.20
C GLY A 298 -8.26 24.89 -7.04
N ALA A 299 -9.29 25.63 -7.45
CA ALA A 299 -9.12 26.91 -8.13
C ALA A 299 -8.38 27.91 -7.23
N TRP A 300 -8.80 28.02 -5.97
CA TRP A 300 -8.15 28.87 -4.98
C TRP A 300 -6.67 28.49 -4.77
N LEU A 301 -6.34 27.20 -4.60
CA LEU A 301 -4.94 26.75 -4.47
C LEU A 301 -4.10 27.09 -5.71
N MET A 302 -4.67 26.98 -6.91
CA MET A 302 -3.96 27.34 -8.15
C MET A 302 -3.65 28.85 -8.20
N GLU A 303 -4.58 29.71 -7.79
CA GLU A 303 -4.36 31.17 -7.73
C GLU A 303 -3.25 31.57 -6.75
N HIS A 304 -3.07 30.78 -5.68
CA HIS A 304 -2.06 31.00 -4.65
C HIS A 304 -0.72 30.29 -4.95
N THR A 305 -0.66 29.46 -6.00
CA THR A 305 0.57 28.76 -6.42
C THR A 305 1.48 29.72 -7.20
N LYS A 306 2.62 30.10 -6.63
CA LYS A 306 3.60 31.02 -7.23
C LYS A 306 4.64 30.33 -8.09
N ALA A 307 5.01 29.11 -7.73
CA ALA A 307 5.83 28.22 -8.54
C ALA A 307 5.18 26.85 -8.57
N ASP A 308 5.09 26.20 -9.72
CA ASP A 308 4.47 24.88 -9.85
C ASP A 308 5.51 23.76 -9.75
N PHE A 309 5.03 22.52 -9.79
CA PHE A 309 5.92 21.35 -9.76
C PHE A 309 6.86 21.26 -10.97
N LYS A 310 6.52 21.84 -12.12
CA LYS A 310 7.41 21.80 -13.30
C LYS A 310 8.68 22.58 -13.03
N THR A 311 8.59 23.71 -12.29
CA THR A 311 9.76 24.47 -11.84
C THR A 311 10.70 23.60 -11.00
N LEU A 312 10.16 22.83 -10.05
CA LEU A 312 10.94 21.89 -9.24
C LEU A 312 11.57 20.78 -10.10
N LYS A 313 10.79 20.19 -11.03
CA LYS A 313 11.28 19.12 -11.92
C LYS A 313 12.44 19.58 -12.82
N ALA A 314 12.36 20.80 -13.36
CA ALA A 314 13.42 21.37 -14.17
C ALA A 314 14.72 21.54 -13.37
N MET A 315 14.64 22.08 -12.14
CA MET A 315 15.82 22.18 -11.28
C MET A 315 16.41 20.82 -10.92
N ARG A 316 15.56 19.83 -10.59
CA ARG A 316 16.04 18.48 -10.29
C ARG A 316 16.84 17.90 -11.46
N HIS A 317 16.35 18.10 -12.67
CA HIS A 317 17.06 17.69 -13.89
C HIS A 317 18.42 18.40 -14.02
N ASP A 318 18.48 19.71 -13.79
CA ASP A 318 19.75 20.46 -13.82
C ASP A 318 20.76 19.95 -12.78
N VAL A 319 20.30 19.59 -11.57
CA VAL A 319 21.16 18.98 -10.54
C VAL A 319 21.64 17.58 -10.96
N GLN A 320 20.74 16.76 -11.50
CA GLN A 320 21.05 15.41 -12.00
C GLN A 320 22.08 15.42 -13.13
N GLU A 321 22.03 16.44 -14.01
CA GLU A 321 22.99 16.64 -15.09
C GLU A 321 24.28 17.34 -14.63
N GLY A 322 24.41 17.65 -13.34
CA GLY A 322 25.57 18.35 -12.79
C GLY A 322 25.71 19.81 -13.22
N LYS A 323 24.66 20.41 -13.80
CA LYS A 323 24.59 21.83 -14.18
C LYS A 323 24.39 22.74 -12.97
N MET A 324 23.96 22.18 -11.85
CA MET A 324 23.72 22.88 -10.59
C MET A 324 24.12 21.98 -9.42
N SER A 325 24.82 22.54 -8.45
CA SER A 325 25.09 21.90 -7.14
C SER A 325 23.94 22.13 -6.17
N MET A 326 23.82 21.28 -5.14
CA MET A 326 22.81 21.50 -4.10
C MET A 326 23.02 22.81 -3.32
N GLU A 327 24.26 23.31 -3.27
CA GLU A 327 24.55 24.61 -2.67
C GLU A 327 24.00 25.76 -3.52
N GLU A 328 24.14 25.70 -4.85
CA GLU A 328 23.55 26.66 -5.78
C GLU A 328 22.02 26.63 -5.75
N VAL A 329 21.42 25.46 -5.51
CA VAL A 329 19.97 25.34 -5.29
C VAL A 329 19.53 26.27 -4.16
N GLY A 330 20.19 26.22 -3.00
CA GLY A 330 19.86 27.06 -1.84
C GLY A 330 20.21 28.54 -2.01
N LYS A 331 21.40 28.83 -2.56
CA LYS A 331 21.92 30.21 -2.63
C LYS A 331 21.36 31.04 -3.78
N VAL A 332 21.05 30.40 -4.92
CA VAL A 332 20.73 31.11 -6.17
C VAL A 332 19.34 30.74 -6.67
N TRP A 333 19.05 29.44 -6.81
CA TRP A 333 17.81 29.02 -7.44
C TRP A 333 16.58 29.26 -6.57
N LEU A 334 16.61 28.82 -5.32
CA LEU A 334 15.46 28.86 -4.41
C LEU A 334 15.02 30.31 -4.08
N PRO A 335 15.94 31.28 -3.82
CA PRO A 335 15.55 32.67 -3.62
C PRO A 335 14.92 33.31 -4.86
N ARG A 336 15.31 32.86 -6.06
CA ARG A 336 14.73 33.32 -7.33
C ARG A 336 13.37 32.67 -7.61
N ALA A 337 13.26 31.37 -7.37
CA ALA A 337 12.05 30.59 -7.66
C ALA A 337 10.94 30.83 -6.63
N ALA A 338 11.32 31.16 -5.38
CA ALA A 338 10.40 31.31 -4.27
C ALA A 338 10.78 32.48 -3.35
N PRO A 339 10.81 33.73 -3.86
CA PRO A 339 11.25 34.90 -3.09
C PRO A 339 10.40 35.15 -1.83
N GLY A 340 9.10 34.80 -1.88
CA GLY A 340 8.17 34.98 -0.76
C GLY A 340 8.53 34.20 0.50
N LEU A 341 9.33 33.12 0.40
CA LEU A 341 9.78 32.35 1.58
C LEU A 341 10.60 33.18 2.56
N ARG A 342 11.39 34.15 2.07
CA ARG A 342 12.21 35.03 2.93
C ARG A 342 11.39 36.13 3.59
N GLU A 343 10.29 36.53 2.95
CA GLU A 343 9.46 37.64 3.40
C GLU A 343 8.29 37.20 4.30
N ALA A 344 7.92 35.93 4.22
CA ALA A 344 6.83 35.36 5.00
C ALA A 344 7.08 35.49 6.50
N GLU A 345 6.02 35.63 7.27
CA GLU A 345 6.06 35.61 8.75
C GLU A 345 6.06 34.18 9.26
N LEU A 346 5.36 33.28 8.56
CA LEU A 346 5.33 31.86 8.84
C LEU A 346 5.77 31.08 7.60
N VAL A 347 6.77 30.21 7.77
CA VAL A 347 7.22 29.29 6.73
C VAL A 347 6.84 27.87 7.10
N ILE A 348 6.11 27.21 6.20
CA ILE A 348 5.75 25.81 6.32
C ILE A 348 6.54 25.03 5.27
N CYS A 349 7.30 24.04 5.72
CA CYS A 349 8.07 23.17 4.83
C CYS A 349 7.61 21.73 5.01
N SER A 350 7.00 21.15 3.98
CA SER A 350 6.47 19.79 4.06
C SER A 350 7.00 18.90 2.95
N GLU A 351 6.82 19.28 1.68
CA GLU A 351 7.30 18.47 0.57
C GLU A 351 7.79 19.28 -0.65
N PRO A 352 8.98 18.97 -1.20
CA PRO A 352 9.92 17.96 -0.70
C PRO A 352 10.71 18.47 0.53
N MET A 353 10.73 17.69 1.61
CA MET A 353 11.38 18.08 2.87
C MET A 353 12.88 18.35 2.73
N TRP A 354 13.53 17.75 1.72
CA TRP A 354 14.96 17.96 1.51
C TRP A 354 15.32 19.40 1.11
N LEU A 355 14.36 20.23 0.67
CA LEU A 355 14.60 21.64 0.38
C LEU A 355 14.70 22.50 1.65
N CYS A 356 14.10 22.07 2.77
CA CYS A 356 14.03 22.88 3.99
C CYS A 356 15.41 23.33 4.51
N PRO A 357 16.44 22.45 4.59
CA PRO A 357 17.78 22.85 5.04
C PRO A 357 18.49 23.88 4.16
N TYR A 358 17.98 24.13 2.95
CA TYR A 358 18.55 25.11 2.01
C TYR A 358 17.81 26.45 2.03
N LEU A 359 16.79 26.61 2.89
CA LEU A 359 16.08 27.87 3.07
C LEU A 359 16.90 28.83 3.93
N GLU A 360 17.24 29.99 3.36
CA GLU A 360 17.80 31.11 4.10
C GLU A 360 16.66 31.89 4.77
N LEU A 361 16.31 31.49 6.00
CA LEU A 361 15.35 32.22 6.84
C LEU A 361 15.95 33.52 7.38
N ARG A 362 15.08 34.46 7.78
CA ARG A 362 15.53 35.67 8.48
C ARG A 362 16.12 35.30 9.85
N PRO A 363 17.11 36.06 10.36
CA PRO A 363 17.60 35.85 11.72
C PRO A 363 16.46 35.85 12.73
N GLY A 364 16.38 34.80 13.55
CA GLY A 364 15.33 34.62 14.57
C GLY A 364 14.03 33.99 14.05
N GLN A 365 13.86 33.80 12.74
CA GLN A 365 12.69 33.13 12.19
C GLN A 365 12.85 31.62 12.26
N ALA A 366 11.81 30.93 12.75
CA ALA A 366 11.70 29.48 12.68
C ALA A 366 10.64 29.05 11.65
N MET A 367 10.82 27.85 11.11
CA MET A 367 9.89 27.20 10.18
C MET A 367 9.23 25.99 10.83
N VAL A 368 8.01 25.66 10.39
CA VAL A 368 7.34 24.41 10.79
C VAL A 368 7.57 23.36 9.71
N GLY A 369 8.12 22.22 10.12
CA GLY A 369 8.37 21.06 9.27
C GLY A 369 7.30 20.00 9.41
N VAL A 370 6.71 19.51 8.32
CA VAL A 370 5.78 18.38 8.37
C VAL A 370 6.14 17.33 7.34
N LEU A 371 6.85 16.29 7.78
CA LEU A 371 7.28 15.22 6.90
C LEU A 371 6.24 14.09 6.85
N HIS A 372 5.70 13.80 5.66
CA HIS A 372 4.65 12.79 5.49
C HIS A 372 5.01 11.67 4.51
N MET A 373 6.24 11.71 3.97
CA MET A 373 6.83 10.78 3.00
C MET A 373 8.28 10.47 3.40
N ALA A 374 9.02 9.70 2.60
CA ALA A 374 10.44 9.49 2.84
C ALA A 374 11.20 10.84 2.86
N LEU A 375 12.18 10.99 3.77
CA LEU A 375 12.89 12.26 3.98
C LEU A 375 13.58 12.77 2.70
N LEU A 376 14.11 11.85 1.91
CA LEU A 376 14.79 12.12 0.64
C LEU A 376 13.89 11.86 -0.58
N ASN A 377 12.55 11.88 -0.41
CA ASN A 377 11.63 11.77 -1.53
C ASN A 377 11.91 12.87 -2.57
N GLU A 378 12.08 12.47 -3.82
CA GLU A 378 12.46 13.34 -4.95
C GLU A 378 13.81 14.09 -4.76
N PHE A 379 14.73 13.59 -3.91
CA PHE A 379 16.07 14.18 -3.78
C PHE A 379 16.87 13.97 -5.08
N PRO A 380 17.40 15.04 -5.71
CA PRO A 380 17.88 14.97 -7.10
C PRO A 380 19.28 14.38 -7.26
N SER A 381 20.00 14.07 -6.19
CA SER A 381 21.40 13.66 -6.28
C SER A 381 21.70 12.41 -5.45
N THR A 382 22.60 11.57 -5.94
CA THR A 382 23.21 10.49 -5.15
C THR A 382 24.70 10.75 -4.91
N ARG A 383 25.21 11.94 -5.29
CA ARG A 383 26.61 12.29 -5.13
C ARG A 383 26.93 12.46 -3.63
N PRO A 384 28.05 11.91 -3.13
CA PRO A 384 28.41 11.97 -1.72
C PRO A 384 28.47 13.40 -1.16
N GLU A 385 28.98 14.37 -1.92
CA GLU A 385 29.11 15.77 -1.51
C GLU A 385 27.76 16.48 -1.35
N ASP A 386 26.79 16.17 -2.20
CA ASP A 386 25.43 16.73 -2.11
C ASP A 386 24.68 16.15 -0.91
N LEU A 387 24.82 14.84 -0.68
CA LEU A 387 24.26 14.16 0.49
C LEU A 387 24.89 14.70 1.78
N TRP A 388 26.21 14.86 1.80
CA TRP A 388 26.92 15.47 2.93
C TRP A 388 26.38 16.87 3.23
N SER A 389 26.26 17.71 2.20
CA SER A 389 25.71 19.06 2.30
C SER A 389 24.29 19.05 2.88
N PHE A 390 23.43 18.17 2.39
CA PHE A 390 22.07 18.00 2.90
C PHE A 390 22.07 17.60 4.40
N TRP A 391 22.78 16.52 4.76
CA TRP A 391 22.77 15.99 6.12
C TRP A 391 23.38 16.96 7.14
N SER A 392 24.47 17.64 6.77
CA SER A 392 25.10 18.65 7.60
C SER A 392 24.12 19.79 7.91
N ARG A 393 23.43 20.30 6.88
CA ARG A 393 22.43 21.37 7.04
C ARG A 393 21.19 20.90 7.79
N PHE A 394 20.71 19.69 7.51
CA PHE A 394 19.55 19.11 8.20
C PHE A 394 19.80 18.98 9.71
N ASN A 395 20.97 18.47 10.10
CA ASN A 395 21.37 18.39 11.51
C ASN A 395 21.50 19.78 12.13
N HIS A 396 22.17 20.71 11.47
CA HIS A 396 22.33 22.07 11.98
C HIS A 396 20.97 22.75 12.19
N MET A 397 20.03 22.57 11.26
CA MET A 397 18.68 23.13 11.33
C MET A 397 17.90 22.57 12.53
N LEU A 398 18.02 21.25 12.79
CA LEU A 398 17.40 20.62 13.96
C LEU A 398 18.06 21.05 15.29
N GLU A 399 19.38 21.19 15.32
CA GLU A 399 20.14 21.60 16.51
C GLU A 399 19.92 23.06 16.88
N SER A 400 19.91 23.95 15.88
CA SER A 400 19.65 25.39 16.04
C SER A 400 18.19 25.70 16.35
N ARG A 401 17.28 24.72 16.29
CA ARG A 401 15.82 24.87 16.46
C ARG A 401 15.22 25.89 15.49
N THR A 402 15.83 26.08 14.33
CA THR A 402 15.27 26.88 13.23
C THR A 402 14.15 26.13 12.52
N LEU A 403 14.05 24.82 12.71
CA LEU A 403 12.93 23.97 12.30
C LEU A 403 12.22 23.40 13.53
N ILE A 404 10.88 23.44 13.50
CA ILE A 404 9.99 22.72 14.40
C ILE A 404 9.41 21.54 13.62
N PRO A 405 10.07 20.37 13.62
CA PRO A 405 9.68 19.25 12.77
C PRO A 405 8.54 18.43 13.39
N SER A 406 7.77 17.79 12.52
CA SER A 406 6.89 16.67 12.83
C SER A 406 6.91 15.67 11.69
N VAL A 407 6.44 14.45 11.98
CA VAL A 407 6.14 13.43 10.98
C VAL A 407 4.67 13.07 11.04
N SER A 408 4.02 12.93 9.89
CA SER A 408 2.59 12.55 9.85
C SER A 408 2.35 11.05 9.71
N CYS A 409 3.42 10.26 9.60
CA CYS A 409 3.39 8.81 9.49
C CYS A 409 4.45 8.21 10.42
N ARG A 410 4.10 7.19 11.21
CA ARG A 410 5.06 6.59 12.15
C ARG A 410 6.13 5.74 11.44
N ILE A 411 5.82 5.18 10.27
CA ILE A 411 6.84 4.51 9.46
C ILE A 411 7.91 5.51 9.01
N THR A 412 7.48 6.68 8.54
CA THR A 412 8.41 7.77 8.21
C THR A 412 9.25 8.19 9.42
N GLN A 413 8.67 8.21 10.63
CA GLN A 413 9.43 8.44 11.86
C GLN A 413 10.58 7.44 12.01
N ALA A 414 10.29 6.14 11.86
CA ALA A 414 11.29 5.08 11.98
C ALA A 414 12.35 5.17 10.89
N GLN A 415 11.96 5.53 9.66
CA GLN A 415 12.89 5.79 8.57
C GLN A 415 13.83 6.96 8.90
N VAL A 416 13.32 8.08 9.41
CA VAL A 416 14.15 9.23 9.81
C VAL A 416 15.10 8.87 10.95
N VAL A 417 14.64 8.11 11.95
CA VAL A 417 15.48 7.60 13.04
C VAL A 417 16.60 6.74 12.48
N TYR A 418 16.30 5.86 11.53
CA TYR A 418 17.31 4.99 10.92
C TYR A 418 18.31 5.75 10.04
N GLN A 419 17.83 6.72 9.27
CA GLN A 419 18.64 7.49 8.32
C GLN A 419 19.52 8.52 9.04
N SER A 420 19.02 9.16 10.09
CA SER A 420 19.68 10.33 10.70
C SER A 420 19.95 10.20 12.21
N GLY A 421 19.28 9.27 12.88
CA GLY A 421 19.27 9.14 14.34
C GLY A 421 18.34 10.13 15.06
N TRP A 422 17.72 11.06 14.34
CA TRP A 422 16.72 11.96 14.91
C TRP A 422 15.37 11.28 15.07
N ARG A 423 14.76 11.51 16.24
CA ARG A 423 13.38 11.11 16.52
C ARG A 423 12.48 12.35 16.48
N LEU A 424 11.70 12.48 15.41
CA LEU A 424 10.78 13.60 15.21
C LEU A 424 9.42 13.30 15.85
N PRO A 425 8.67 14.28 16.39
CA PRO A 425 7.35 14.03 16.97
C PRO A 425 6.35 13.61 15.90
N TYR A 426 5.45 12.68 16.23
CA TYR A 426 4.39 12.23 15.33
C TYR A 426 3.12 13.08 15.51
N VAL A 427 2.62 13.63 14.41
CA VAL A 427 1.40 14.46 14.36
C VAL A 427 0.55 13.99 13.16
N PRO A 428 -0.54 13.24 13.37
CA PRO A 428 -1.31 12.67 12.27
C PRO A 428 -2.01 13.75 11.46
N PHE A 429 -2.34 13.41 10.20
CA PHE A 429 -3.41 14.11 9.50
C PHE A 429 -4.76 13.77 10.13
N VAL A 430 -5.56 14.80 10.36
CA VAL A 430 -6.86 14.74 11.03
C VAL A 430 -8.00 15.23 10.14
N GLY A 431 -7.77 15.59 8.88
CA GLY A 431 -8.84 15.87 7.91
C GLY A 431 -9.66 17.09 8.27
N LEU A 432 -9.02 18.15 8.78
CA LEU A 432 -9.71 19.36 9.26
C LEU A 432 -10.35 20.17 8.13
N GLY A 433 -9.91 19.96 6.89
CA GLY A 433 -10.52 20.57 5.71
C GLY A 433 -11.77 19.84 5.19
N VAL A 434 -12.31 18.86 5.94
CA VAL A 434 -13.48 18.07 5.53
C VAL A 434 -14.69 18.43 6.38
N ASP A 435 -15.64 19.11 5.75
CA ASP A 435 -16.92 19.50 6.38
C ASP A 435 -18.01 18.43 6.24
N ALA A 436 -17.81 17.44 5.38
CA ALA A 436 -18.73 16.33 5.21
C ALA A 436 -18.93 15.55 6.51
N ARG A 437 -20.16 15.08 6.74
CA ARG A 437 -20.52 14.23 7.89
C ARG A 437 -21.39 13.09 7.40
N TYR A 438 -21.15 11.88 7.91
CA TYR A 438 -21.91 10.69 7.58
C TYR A 438 -23.43 10.93 7.70
N ARG A 439 -24.13 10.75 6.59
CA ARG A 439 -25.56 11.00 6.43
C ARG A 439 -26.13 10.06 5.37
N PRO A 440 -26.13 8.73 5.62
CA PRO A 440 -26.42 7.75 4.59
C PRO A 440 -27.85 7.95 4.06
N SER A 441 -27.96 8.36 2.81
CA SER A 441 -29.24 8.37 2.06
C SER A 441 -29.32 7.16 1.13
N GLU A 442 -28.18 6.58 0.78
CA GLU A 442 -28.04 5.39 -0.05
C GLU A 442 -27.74 4.17 0.82
N THR A 443 -28.69 3.77 1.66
CA THR A 443 -28.52 2.75 2.72
C THR A 443 -28.17 1.35 2.24
N ARG A 444 -28.20 1.10 0.92
CA ARG A 444 -27.83 -0.17 0.29
C ARG A 444 -26.68 -0.02 -0.71
N ARG A 445 -25.92 1.09 -0.67
CA ARG A 445 -24.83 1.35 -1.61
C ARG A 445 -23.52 1.54 -0.87
N ALA A 446 -22.51 0.77 -1.26
CA ALA A 446 -21.15 0.93 -0.80
C ALA A 446 -20.28 1.49 -1.94
N LEU A 447 -19.37 2.40 -1.61
CA LEU A 447 -18.47 3.01 -2.61
C LEU A 447 -17.05 2.44 -2.47
N VAL A 448 -16.51 1.82 -3.51
CA VAL A 448 -15.09 1.51 -3.61
C VAL A 448 -14.34 2.80 -3.93
N PHE A 449 -13.55 3.27 -2.96
CA PHE A 449 -12.82 4.51 -3.08
C PHE A 449 -11.80 4.45 -4.21
N ARG A 450 -11.65 5.57 -4.93
CA ARG A 450 -10.78 5.66 -6.09
C ARG A 450 -9.33 5.30 -5.75
N ASN A 451 -8.84 4.22 -6.36
CA ASN A 451 -7.44 3.85 -6.41
C ASN A 451 -7.11 3.27 -7.80
N ASN A 452 -6.02 3.76 -8.39
CA ASN A 452 -5.56 3.39 -9.74
C ASN A 452 -4.22 2.64 -9.72
N ARG A 453 -3.80 2.14 -8.55
CA ARG A 453 -2.62 1.28 -8.45
C ARG A 453 -2.95 -0.09 -9.06
N GLN A 454 -2.00 -0.70 -9.76
CA GLN A 454 -2.20 -1.94 -10.52
C GLN A 454 -2.78 -3.06 -9.67
N ASN A 455 -2.22 -3.30 -8.48
CA ASN A 455 -2.73 -4.27 -7.50
C ASN A 455 -4.20 -4.03 -7.09
N THR A 456 -4.68 -2.79 -7.07
CA THR A 456 -6.09 -2.48 -6.79
C THR A 456 -7.01 -2.70 -7.98
N LEU A 457 -6.49 -2.64 -9.22
CA LEU A 457 -7.29 -2.93 -10.42
C LEU A 457 -7.71 -4.41 -10.44
N ALA A 458 -6.80 -5.33 -10.12
CA ALA A 458 -7.09 -6.76 -10.04
C ALA A 458 -8.17 -7.06 -9.00
N PHE A 459 -8.05 -6.51 -7.79
CA PHE A 459 -9.08 -6.64 -6.75
C PHE A 459 -10.44 -6.11 -7.22
N ARG A 460 -10.47 -4.94 -7.87
CA ARG A 460 -11.72 -4.32 -8.35
C ARG A 460 -12.39 -5.19 -9.42
N SER A 461 -11.61 -5.76 -10.35
CA SER A 461 -12.13 -6.71 -11.35
C SER A 461 -12.70 -7.96 -10.69
N ALA A 462 -11.95 -8.58 -9.77
CA ALA A 462 -12.41 -9.76 -9.03
C ALA A 462 -13.68 -9.47 -8.22
N LEU A 463 -13.74 -8.31 -7.55
CA LEU A 463 -14.93 -7.88 -6.79
C LEU A 463 -16.14 -7.71 -7.70
N ARG A 464 -15.98 -7.07 -8.87
CA ARG A 464 -17.06 -6.89 -9.84
C ARG A 464 -17.60 -8.23 -10.32
N MET A 465 -16.71 -9.18 -10.61
CA MET A 465 -17.10 -10.53 -11.04
C MET A 465 -17.82 -11.28 -9.92
N PHE A 466 -17.28 -11.26 -8.70
CA PHE A 466 -17.90 -11.91 -7.55
C PHE A 466 -19.30 -11.38 -7.26
N VAL A 467 -19.50 -10.06 -7.31
CA VAL A 467 -20.81 -9.42 -7.07
C VAL A 467 -21.81 -9.71 -8.19
N ALA A 468 -21.34 -10.00 -9.41
CA ALA A 468 -22.21 -10.43 -10.50
C ALA A 468 -22.77 -11.84 -10.27
N GLU A 469 -21.99 -12.72 -9.65
CA GLU A 469 -22.36 -14.13 -9.38
C GLU A 469 -23.09 -14.32 -8.04
N VAL A 470 -22.73 -13.52 -7.03
CA VAL A 470 -23.23 -13.68 -5.67
C VAL A 470 -24.25 -12.57 -5.38
N PRO A 471 -25.55 -12.90 -5.24
CA PRO A 471 -26.57 -11.93 -4.89
C PRO A 471 -26.22 -11.23 -3.58
N SER A 472 -26.05 -9.91 -3.64
CA SER A 472 -25.77 -9.06 -2.48
C SER A 472 -26.93 -8.07 -2.30
N PRO A 473 -27.42 -7.84 -1.06
CA PRO A 473 -28.39 -6.78 -0.79
C PRO A 473 -27.78 -5.37 -0.89
N VAL A 474 -26.45 -5.29 -1.01
CA VAL A 474 -25.68 -4.03 -1.16
C VAL A 474 -25.12 -3.94 -2.57
N GLU A 475 -25.46 -2.85 -3.26
CA GLU A 475 -24.86 -2.46 -4.53
C GLU A 475 -23.47 -1.86 -4.26
N ILE A 476 -22.44 -2.42 -4.88
CA ILE A 476 -21.08 -1.93 -4.78
C ILE A 476 -20.77 -1.07 -6.00
N MET A 477 -20.51 0.22 -5.77
CA MET A 477 -20.14 1.17 -6.79
C MET A 477 -18.64 1.40 -6.82
N ASP A 478 -18.06 1.42 -8.01
CA ASP A 478 -16.66 1.83 -8.18
C ASP A 478 -16.58 3.34 -8.47
N MET A 479 -15.85 4.07 -7.64
CA MET A 479 -15.67 5.51 -7.83
C MET A 479 -14.97 5.87 -9.16
N ASN A 480 -14.21 4.95 -9.75
CA ASN A 480 -13.55 5.18 -11.05
C ASN A 480 -14.49 5.03 -12.25
N ASP A 481 -15.62 4.33 -12.09
CA ASP A 481 -16.62 4.20 -13.14
C ASP A 481 -17.52 5.45 -13.22
N LEU A 482 -17.39 6.37 -12.26
CA LEU A 482 -18.14 7.62 -12.21
C LEU A 482 -17.52 8.67 -13.14
N LYS A 483 -18.37 9.33 -13.93
CA LYS A 483 -17.94 10.32 -14.93
C LYS A 483 -17.39 11.62 -14.32
N SER A 484 -17.75 11.93 -13.07
CA SER A 484 -17.38 13.17 -12.39
C SER A 484 -16.64 12.89 -11.09
N ALA A 485 -15.78 13.82 -10.68
CA ALA A 485 -15.22 13.81 -9.34
C ALA A 485 -16.36 13.80 -8.30
N VAL A 486 -16.26 12.93 -7.30
CA VAL A 486 -17.24 12.84 -6.20
C VAL A 486 -16.69 13.61 -5.00
N THR A 487 -17.48 14.54 -4.48
CA THR A 487 -17.09 15.30 -3.28
C THR A 487 -17.30 14.49 -2.01
N PHE A 488 -16.65 14.86 -0.91
CA PHE A 488 -16.83 14.16 0.37
C PHE A 488 -18.28 14.22 0.87
N GLU A 489 -19.02 15.29 0.57
CA GLU A 489 -20.45 15.42 0.93
C GLU A 489 -21.29 14.36 0.24
N LYS A 490 -20.94 14.00 -0.99
CA LYS A 490 -21.60 12.93 -1.74
C LYS A 490 -21.10 11.54 -1.32
N ILE A 491 -19.83 11.39 -0.97
CA ILE A 491 -19.30 10.14 -0.39
C ILE A 491 -20.00 9.84 0.94
N ALA A 492 -20.31 10.87 1.75
CA ALA A 492 -20.99 10.73 3.03
C ALA A 492 -22.46 10.25 2.94
N GLU A 493 -23.03 10.23 1.73
CA GLU A 493 -24.38 9.69 1.46
C GLU A 493 -24.39 8.17 1.28
N PHE A 494 -23.23 7.55 1.04
CA PHE A 494 -23.10 6.10 0.93
C PHE A 494 -23.18 5.43 2.29
N HIS A 495 -23.67 4.19 2.29
CA HIS A 495 -23.78 3.38 3.50
C HIS A 495 -22.40 3.08 4.13
N ALA A 496 -21.42 2.76 3.28
CA ALA A 496 -20.03 2.53 3.67
C ALA A 496 -19.08 2.81 2.49
N VAL A 497 -17.79 2.95 2.79
CA VAL A 497 -16.73 3.09 1.77
C VAL A 497 -15.77 1.91 1.89
N VAL A 498 -15.46 1.25 0.78
CA VAL A 498 -14.38 0.26 0.69
C VAL A 498 -13.10 0.99 0.31
N PHE A 499 -12.09 0.92 1.17
CA PHE A 499 -10.85 1.68 1.03
C PHE A 499 -9.65 0.74 0.94
N LEU A 500 -9.02 0.71 -0.24
CA LEU A 500 -7.78 -0.04 -0.48
C LEU A 500 -6.56 0.87 -0.30
N PRO A 501 -5.56 0.47 0.53
CA PRO A 501 -4.36 1.26 0.74
C PRO A 501 -3.57 1.52 -0.55
N HIS A 502 -2.86 2.64 -0.59
CA HIS A 502 -1.85 2.94 -1.64
C HIS A 502 -0.50 3.35 -1.04
N GLY A 503 -0.39 3.29 0.28
CA GLY A 503 0.78 3.68 1.06
C GLY A 503 0.51 3.54 2.56
N PRO A 504 1.55 3.59 3.41
CA PRO A 504 1.44 3.44 4.85
C PRO A 504 0.59 4.49 5.56
N ASN A 505 0.66 5.73 5.08
CA ASN A 505 -0.21 6.82 5.50
C ASN A 505 -1.12 7.20 4.33
N ALA A 506 -2.41 7.36 4.60
CA ALA A 506 -3.35 7.86 3.63
C ALA A 506 -4.11 9.05 4.21
N LEU A 507 -3.75 10.25 3.74
CA LEU A 507 -4.51 11.48 3.99
C LEU A 507 -6.01 11.27 3.71
N ARG A 508 -6.33 10.53 2.64
CA ARG A 508 -7.72 10.21 2.27
C ARG A 508 -8.42 9.30 3.27
N LEU A 509 -7.70 8.44 3.98
CA LEU A 509 -8.28 7.68 5.09
C LEU A 509 -8.62 8.63 6.25
N SER A 510 -7.73 9.57 6.57
CA SER A 510 -8.01 10.61 7.57
C SER A 510 -9.22 11.47 7.20
N ASP A 511 -9.37 11.85 5.93
CA ASP A 511 -10.54 12.59 5.42
C ASP A 511 -11.86 11.82 5.65
N ILE A 512 -11.88 10.52 5.29
CA ILE A 512 -13.03 9.63 5.49
C ILE A 512 -13.32 9.42 6.98
N TYR A 513 -12.28 9.29 7.79
CA TYR A 513 -12.39 9.14 9.24
C TYR A 513 -12.95 10.40 9.90
N ALA A 514 -12.49 11.58 9.49
CA ALA A 514 -12.99 12.87 9.94
C ALA A 514 -14.46 13.08 9.58
N ALA A 515 -14.86 12.67 8.37
CA ALA A 515 -16.26 12.65 7.96
C ALA A 515 -17.10 11.59 8.69
N SER A 516 -16.47 10.73 9.50
CA SER A 516 -17.09 9.65 10.27
C SER A 516 -17.84 8.64 9.40
N ILE A 517 -17.38 8.43 8.17
CA ILE A 517 -18.01 7.50 7.23
C ILE A 517 -17.48 6.09 7.52
N PRO A 518 -18.35 5.08 7.76
CA PRO A 518 -17.92 3.70 7.96
C PRO A 518 -17.04 3.23 6.80
N ALA A 519 -15.80 2.83 7.13
CA ALA A 519 -14.79 2.46 6.14
C ALA A 519 -14.40 0.98 6.31
N ALA A 520 -14.62 0.19 5.28
CA ALA A 520 -14.13 -1.18 5.14
C ALA A 520 -12.72 -1.17 4.54
N VAL A 521 -11.75 -1.72 5.28
CA VAL A 521 -10.35 -1.81 4.89
C VAL A 521 -9.89 -3.27 4.99
N PRO A 522 -8.94 -3.71 4.14
CA PRO A 522 -8.41 -5.06 4.24
C PRO A 522 -7.71 -5.25 5.58
N GLU A 523 -7.78 -6.45 6.14
CA GLU A 523 -7.02 -6.85 7.32
C GLU A 523 -5.83 -7.73 6.97
N GLU A 524 -5.05 -8.15 7.96
CA GLU A 524 -3.97 -9.09 7.71
C GLU A 524 -4.54 -10.47 7.35
N PRO A 525 -3.93 -11.17 6.38
CA PRO A 525 -2.72 -10.76 5.66
C PRO A 525 -2.97 -9.88 4.43
N MET A 526 -4.21 -9.80 3.94
CA MET A 526 -4.58 -9.17 2.68
C MET A 526 -4.08 -7.73 2.50
N ILE A 527 -4.06 -6.93 3.57
CA ILE A 527 -3.59 -5.54 3.54
C ILE A 527 -2.16 -5.38 3.04
N GLN A 528 -1.31 -6.40 3.28
CA GLN A 528 0.11 -6.37 2.94
C GLN A 528 0.35 -6.33 1.42
N LYS A 529 -0.68 -6.63 0.59
CA LYS A 529 -0.64 -6.51 -0.88
C LYS A 529 -0.69 -5.07 -1.37
N PHE A 530 -1.35 -4.21 -0.60
CA PHE A 530 -1.75 -2.88 -1.04
C PHE A 530 -0.81 -1.80 -0.54
N ILE A 531 -0.43 -1.92 0.74
CA ILE A 531 0.15 -0.83 1.52
C ILE A 531 1.63 -0.52 1.22
N TRP A 532 2.41 -1.50 0.74
CA TRP A 532 3.87 -1.34 0.54
C TRP A 532 4.30 -0.87 -0.85
N SER A 533 3.37 -0.75 -1.78
CA SER A 533 3.62 -0.38 -3.18
C SER A 533 3.96 1.10 -3.42
N SER A 534 4.33 1.86 -2.38
CA SER A 534 4.45 3.31 -2.48
C SER A 534 5.88 3.80 -2.71
N ARG A 535 6.15 4.25 -3.93
CA ARG A 535 7.37 5.00 -4.31
C ARG A 535 7.75 6.08 -3.28
N THR A 536 6.76 6.84 -2.80
CA THR A 536 7.00 7.99 -1.93
C THR A 536 7.53 7.65 -0.54
N PHE A 537 7.47 6.38 -0.13
CA PHE A 537 7.97 5.90 1.16
C PHE A 537 9.25 5.06 1.01
N GLY A 538 9.87 5.03 -0.18
CA GLY A 538 11.02 4.15 -0.43
C GLY A 538 10.62 2.73 -0.87
N GLY A 539 9.42 2.56 -1.44
CA GLY A 539 8.96 1.31 -2.06
C GLY A 539 9.84 0.85 -3.23
N TYR A 540 9.52 -0.31 -3.81
CA TYR A 540 10.30 -0.95 -4.88
C TYR A 540 10.61 -0.03 -6.09
N ASP A 541 9.67 0.84 -6.47
CA ASP A 541 9.85 1.81 -7.56
C ASP A 541 10.42 3.17 -7.12
N ALA A 542 10.96 3.25 -5.90
CA ALA A 542 11.54 4.47 -5.37
C ALA A 542 12.95 4.74 -5.90
N GLU A 543 13.29 6.03 -5.98
CA GLU A 543 14.65 6.44 -6.23
C GLU A 543 15.54 5.94 -5.08
N ALA A 544 16.73 5.41 -5.40
CA ALA A 544 17.67 4.89 -4.39
C ALA A 544 18.01 5.94 -3.30
N SER A 545 17.94 7.24 -3.65
CA SER A 545 18.10 8.35 -2.71
C SER A 545 17.17 8.28 -1.50
N CYS A 546 15.94 7.76 -1.65
CA CYS A 546 14.96 7.62 -0.56
C CYS A 546 15.46 6.74 0.59
N LEU A 547 16.44 5.87 0.32
CA LEU A 547 16.97 4.86 1.24
C LEU A 547 18.34 5.23 1.81
N LEU A 548 18.94 6.33 1.34
CA LEU A 548 20.26 6.77 1.78
C LEU A 548 20.23 7.30 3.21
N ARG A 549 21.37 7.15 3.89
CA ARG A 549 21.55 7.51 5.30
C ARG A 549 22.53 8.66 5.44
N ALA A 550 22.48 9.32 6.59
CA ALA A 550 23.52 10.23 7.01
C ALA A 550 24.86 9.50 7.16
N PRO A 551 25.99 10.12 6.76
CA PRO A 551 27.33 9.69 7.12
C PRO A 551 27.43 9.39 8.62
N ALA A 552 28.27 8.42 9.01
CA ALA A 552 28.32 7.91 10.39
C ALA A 552 28.62 9.02 11.41
N GLU A 553 29.46 9.98 11.06
CA GLU A 553 29.84 11.15 11.83
C GLU A 553 28.75 12.22 11.97
N LEU A 554 27.75 12.21 11.07
CA LEU A 554 26.57 13.07 11.14
C LEU A 554 25.35 12.34 11.71
N ARG A 555 25.45 11.02 11.94
CA ARG A 555 24.32 10.21 12.40
C ARG A 555 24.32 10.15 13.92
N ARG A 556 23.17 10.44 14.53
CA ARG A 556 22.99 10.25 15.97
C ARG A 556 22.80 8.77 16.31
N PRO A 557 23.18 8.33 17.52
CA PRO A 557 22.80 7.02 18.02
C PRO A 557 21.28 6.86 17.95
N ALA A 558 20.82 5.76 17.36
CA ALA A 558 19.41 5.46 17.15
C ALA A 558 19.00 4.24 17.95
N ALA A 559 17.75 4.19 18.39
CA ALA A 559 17.18 2.95 18.91
C ALA A 559 17.14 1.91 17.78
N GLU A 560 17.48 0.67 18.11
CA GLU A 560 17.33 -0.45 17.18
C GLU A 560 15.89 -0.92 17.15
N TYR A 561 15.36 -1.08 15.94
CA TYR A 561 14.09 -1.76 15.71
C TYR A 561 14.38 -3.25 15.46
N PRO A 562 13.47 -4.17 15.84
CA PRO A 562 13.66 -5.60 15.57
C PRO A 562 13.78 -5.93 14.08
N PHE A 563 13.17 -5.10 13.23
CA PHE A 563 13.19 -5.24 11.78
C PHE A 563 13.72 -3.97 11.13
N HIS A 564 14.26 -4.09 9.92
CA HIS A 564 14.79 -2.95 9.19
C HIS A 564 13.65 -2.08 8.63
N PRO A 565 13.66 -0.74 8.77
CA PRO A 565 12.54 0.12 8.38
C PRO A 565 12.34 0.30 6.88
N THR A 566 13.19 -0.30 6.06
CA THR A 566 13.11 -0.20 4.59
C THR A 566 13.26 -1.51 3.83
N ASN A 567 13.70 -2.61 4.44
CA ASN A 567 13.97 -3.84 3.67
C ASN A 567 12.71 -4.40 3.02
N TYR A 568 11.61 -4.44 3.79
CA TYR A 568 10.30 -4.92 3.32
C TYR A 568 9.69 -4.10 2.18
N LEU A 569 10.19 -2.88 1.93
CA LEU A 569 9.75 -1.98 0.87
C LEU A 569 10.45 -2.26 -0.46
N GLN A 570 11.63 -2.91 -0.42
CA GLN A 570 12.52 -3.07 -1.59
C GLN A 570 12.20 -4.29 -2.45
N SER A 571 11.15 -5.04 -2.13
CA SER A 571 10.80 -6.27 -2.85
C SER A 571 9.31 -6.52 -2.79
N TRP A 572 8.76 -7.13 -3.83
CA TRP A 572 7.38 -7.63 -3.86
C TRP A 572 7.23 -9.01 -3.21
N SER A 573 8.33 -9.72 -2.98
CA SER A 573 8.37 -11.09 -2.46
C SER A 573 7.79 -11.15 -1.04
N ILE A 574 6.49 -11.47 -0.94
CA ILE A 574 5.76 -11.55 0.33
C ILE A 574 6.44 -12.51 1.29
N HIS A 575 6.89 -13.68 0.79
CA HIS A 575 7.51 -14.74 1.59
C HIS A 575 8.81 -14.33 2.31
N ARG A 576 9.57 -13.37 1.77
CA ARG A 576 10.86 -12.97 2.36
C ARG A 576 10.73 -12.02 3.55
N PHE A 577 9.64 -11.27 3.61
CA PHE A 577 9.47 -10.15 4.53
C PHE A 577 8.15 -10.22 5.29
N ILE A 578 7.63 -11.43 5.54
CA ILE A 578 6.34 -11.63 6.20
C ILE A 578 6.34 -10.92 7.56
N ASP A 579 7.30 -11.25 8.43
CA ASP A 579 7.34 -10.70 9.78
C ASP A 579 7.73 -9.21 9.80
N ASP A 580 8.64 -8.77 8.93
CA ASP A 580 8.93 -7.34 8.76
C ASP A 580 7.65 -6.56 8.43
N ARG A 581 6.87 -7.02 7.45
CA ARG A 581 5.63 -6.34 7.01
C ARG A 581 4.56 -6.37 8.09
N ARG A 582 4.41 -7.49 8.80
CA ARG A 582 3.49 -7.59 9.95
C ARG A 582 3.87 -6.63 11.06
N TYR A 583 5.16 -6.56 11.40
CA TYR A 583 5.67 -5.63 12.40
C TYR A 583 5.44 -4.17 11.99
N TRP A 584 5.81 -3.80 10.76
CA TRP A 584 5.69 -2.42 10.29
C TRP A 584 4.25 -2.00 10.00
N TYR A 585 3.34 -2.93 9.69
CA TYR A 585 1.92 -2.64 9.55
C TYR A 585 1.32 -2.02 10.83
N GLN A 586 1.79 -2.43 12.01
CA GLN A 586 1.35 -1.90 13.30
C GLN A 586 1.65 -0.39 13.49
N TYR A 587 2.53 0.19 12.65
CA TYR A 587 2.88 1.61 12.66
C TYR A 587 1.99 2.46 11.75
N THR A 588 1.03 1.85 11.06
CA THR A 588 0.22 2.52 10.04
C THR A 588 -1.12 2.98 10.60
N GLU A 589 -1.69 4.03 10.02
CA GLU A 589 -3.05 4.50 10.36
C GLU A 589 -4.08 3.41 10.06
N TRP A 590 -3.80 2.55 9.08
CA TRP A 590 -4.62 1.38 8.79
C TRP A 590 -4.70 0.42 9.97
N ALA A 591 -3.64 0.20 10.73
CA ALA A 591 -3.69 -0.67 11.91
C ALA A 591 -4.20 0.08 13.15
N THR A 592 -3.80 1.35 13.30
CA THR A 592 -3.95 2.09 14.56
C THR A 592 -5.25 2.86 14.69
N LEU A 593 -5.96 3.18 13.60
CA LEU A 593 -7.26 3.83 13.70
C LEU A 593 -8.34 2.82 14.15
N PRO A 594 -9.02 3.08 15.28
CA PRO A 594 -10.07 2.19 15.78
C PRO A 594 -11.36 2.35 14.97
N HIS A 595 -12.23 1.36 15.06
CA HIS A 595 -13.58 1.34 14.48
C HIS A 595 -13.67 1.22 12.96
N LEU A 596 -12.54 1.04 12.25
CA LEU A 596 -12.54 0.59 10.86
C LEU A 596 -13.18 -0.81 10.75
N LEU A 597 -13.97 -1.02 9.70
CA LEU A 597 -14.50 -2.34 9.36
C LEU A 597 -13.39 -3.13 8.66
N ARG A 598 -13.23 -4.40 9.03
CA ARG A 598 -12.16 -5.27 8.52
C ARG A 598 -12.72 -6.37 7.65
N PHE A 599 -11.98 -6.72 6.61
CA PHE A 599 -12.27 -7.86 5.74
C PHE A 599 -10.98 -8.58 5.32
N SER A 600 -11.05 -9.91 5.22
CA SER A 600 -9.93 -10.78 4.84
C SER A 600 -9.99 -11.27 3.39
N SER A 601 -11.14 -11.12 2.72
CA SER A 601 -11.39 -11.55 1.34
C SER A 601 -12.54 -10.75 0.72
N ILE A 602 -12.76 -10.88 -0.60
CA ILE A 602 -13.95 -10.31 -1.26
C ILE A 602 -15.24 -10.86 -0.64
N SER A 603 -15.32 -12.17 -0.39
CA SER A 603 -16.51 -12.79 0.22
C SER A 603 -16.80 -12.20 1.61
N SER A 604 -15.76 -12.09 2.45
CA SER A 604 -15.86 -11.45 3.77
C SER A 604 -16.28 -9.98 3.67
N LEU A 605 -15.77 -9.24 2.67
CA LEU A 605 -16.17 -7.86 2.41
C LEU A 605 -17.66 -7.76 2.07
N VAL A 606 -18.15 -8.56 1.12
CA VAL A 606 -19.55 -8.54 0.69
C VAL A 606 -20.48 -8.92 1.85
N GLN A 607 -20.14 -9.97 2.59
CA GLN A 607 -20.89 -10.38 3.78
C GLN A 607 -20.91 -9.27 4.85
N ARG A 608 -19.76 -8.63 5.10
CA ARG A 608 -19.65 -7.56 6.09
C ARG A 608 -20.46 -6.32 5.71
N LEU A 609 -20.47 -5.96 4.43
CA LEU A 609 -21.30 -4.87 3.91
C LEU A 609 -22.79 -5.22 3.98
N ALA A 610 -23.16 -6.45 3.60
CA ALA A 610 -24.54 -6.93 3.66
C ALA A 610 -25.10 -6.99 5.09
N ALA A 611 -24.25 -7.33 6.06
CA ALA A 611 -24.60 -7.40 7.47
C ALA A 611 -24.67 -6.02 8.15
N LEU A 612 -24.06 -4.98 7.55
CA LEU A 612 -24.01 -3.66 8.15
C LEU A 612 -25.40 -3.00 8.07
N THR A 613 -26.09 -2.94 9.19
CA THR A 613 -27.39 -2.25 9.28
C THR A 613 -27.20 -0.73 9.35
N PRO A 614 -28.21 0.09 9.00
CA PRO A 614 -28.15 1.54 9.20
C PRO A 614 -27.81 1.93 10.65
N GLU A 615 -28.37 1.22 11.62
CA GLU A 615 -28.15 1.44 13.05
C GLU A 615 -26.69 1.13 13.44
N GLU A 616 -26.14 0.03 12.95
CA GLU A 616 -24.73 -0.32 13.19
C GLU A 616 -23.77 0.65 12.48
N GLY A 617 -24.09 1.05 11.25
CA GLY A 617 -23.34 2.08 10.51
C GLY A 617 -23.29 3.40 11.27
N ALA A 618 -24.43 3.86 11.78
CA ALA A 618 -24.51 5.04 12.63
C ALA A 618 -23.73 4.87 13.95
N ALA A 619 -23.75 3.68 14.56
CA ALA A 619 -22.98 3.40 15.75
C ALA A 619 -21.45 3.39 15.49
N VAL A 620 -21.01 2.85 14.34
CA VAL A 620 -19.61 2.92 13.89
C VAL A 620 -19.19 4.37 13.69
N ALA A 621 -19.98 5.13 12.92
CA ALA A 621 -19.74 6.55 12.66
C ALA A 621 -19.62 7.37 13.96
N MET A 622 -20.51 7.14 14.92
CA MET A 622 -20.48 7.84 16.21
C MET A 622 -19.19 7.53 17.01
N ARG A 623 -18.73 6.28 16.99
CA ARG A 623 -17.46 5.90 17.65
C ARG A 623 -16.26 6.54 16.96
N MET A 624 -16.24 6.54 15.62
CA MET A 624 -15.21 7.24 14.83
C MET A 624 -15.18 8.73 15.16
N ALA A 625 -16.33 9.41 15.17
CA ALA A 625 -16.45 10.83 15.49
C ALA A 625 -15.90 11.16 16.88
N ARG A 626 -16.24 10.36 17.90
CA ARG A 626 -15.75 10.54 19.28
C ARG A 626 -14.23 10.40 19.36
N HIS A 627 -13.68 9.35 18.76
CA HIS A 627 -12.23 9.16 18.72
C HIS A 627 -11.53 10.30 17.97
N HIS A 628 -12.09 10.73 16.83
CA HIS A 628 -11.57 11.81 16.01
C HIS A 628 -11.47 13.15 16.76
N VAL A 629 -12.44 13.48 17.62
CA VAL A 629 -12.37 14.69 18.47
C VAL A 629 -11.11 14.69 19.34
N HIS A 630 -10.74 13.54 19.92
CA HIS A 630 -9.50 13.42 20.70
C HIS A 630 -8.26 13.57 19.82
N MET A 631 -8.25 12.98 18.62
CA MET A 631 -7.16 13.17 17.65
C MET A 631 -6.94 14.62 17.26
N VAL A 632 -8.03 15.33 16.96
CA VAL A 632 -7.99 16.75 16.62
C VAL A 632 -7.44 17.56 17.78
N ALA A 633 -7.90 17.31 19.01
CA ALA A 633 -7.43 18.04 20.19
C ALA A 633 -5.91 17.90 20.38
N ASP A 634 -5.39 16.68 20.25
CA ASP A 634 -3.97 16.39 20.41
C ASP A 634 -3.13 17.00 19.28
N ALA A 635 -3.53 16.82 18.02
CA ALA A 635 -2.84 17.41 16.88
C ALA A 635 -2.83 18.94 16.95
N GLN A 636 -3.96 19.54 17.32
CA GLN A 636 -4.09 20.99 17.48
C GLN A 636 -3.26 21.53 18.64
N SER A 637 -3.09 20.77 19.72
CA SER A 637 -2.18 21.14 20.81
C SER A 637 -0.75 21.32 20.29
N TRP A 638 -0.25 20.37 19.50
CA TRP A 638 1.06 20.49 18.86
C TRP A 638 1.14 21.68 17.90
N TRP A 639 0.15 21.84 17.02
CA TRP A 639 0.14 22.95 16.05
C TRP A 639 0.16 24.32 16.73
N ARG A 640 -0.60 24.52 17.82
CA ARG A 640 -0.57 25.78 18.57
C ARG A 640 0.82 26.07 19.14
N LEU A 641 1.48 25.05 19.72
CA LEU A 641 2.83 25.21 20.25
C LEU A 641 3.86 25.48 19.14
N ALA A 642 3.76 24.76 18.02
CA ALA A 642 4.66 24.93 16.88
C ALA A 642 4.52 26.32 16.24
N LEU A 643 3.28 26.80 16.04
CA LEU A 643 3.04 28.12 15.48
C LEU A 643 3.47 29.24 16.45
N ALA A 644 3.18 29.09 17.74
CA ALA A 644 3.61 30.07 18.74
C ALA A 644 5.14 30.19 18.77
N ALA A 645 5.87 29.08 18.66
CA ALA A 645 7.33 29.08 18.61
C ALA A 645 7.91 29.54 17.26
N ALA A 646 7.19 29.33 16.15
CA ALA A 646 7.63 29.81 14.83
C ALA A 646 7.46 31.33 14.66
N MET A 647 6.51 31.93 15.38
CA MET A 647 6.16 33.35 15.28
C MET A 647 6.71 34.22 16.42
N SER A 648 7.35 33.62 17.44
CA SER A 648 8.04 34.32 18.53
C SER A 648 9.41 34.80 18.09
#